data_AF-A0A524H034-F1
#
_entry.id   AF-A0A524H034-F1
#
_cell.length_a   1.000
_cell.length_b   1.000
_cell.length_c   1.000
_cell.angle_alpha   90.00
_cell.angle_beta   90.00
_cell.angle_gamma   90.00
#
_symmetry.space_group_name_H-M   'P 1'
#
loop_
_entity.id
_entity.type
_entity.pdbx_description
1 polymer ?
#
loop_
_entity_poly.entity_id
_entity_poly.type
_entity_poly.pdbx_seq_one_letter_code
_entity_poly.pdbx_strand_id
1 'polypeptide(L)'
;MKITADFHVHSKFSRATAKNLDLENLWVAAQIKGVNVVATGDFSHPAWFAEIESKLEPAGPGLFKLKPEFSELCGARVPPACRGDMRFILTTEISNIYKKDGKTRKNHNLVLVPDLNAARRLNHRLAAIGNIHSDGRPILGLDARDLLEIVLEISADAFLIPAHIWTPWFSVLGSKSGFDSIAECFGDLTPHIFAAETGLSSDPAMNWRVSSLDGVTLVSNSDAHSPANLGREANLFETELSYFAMRDALKKGDAQRFKGTLEFFPEEGKYHLDGHRSCGVCLAPRETMARDGKCPVCEKPLTIGVLYRVEQLADRPAGTKPATAHPYCNLVPLTDILAEILQVGPKSGKVNQAYQAAVTALGPELIILQHLEPDRIEQAGIPLLPEAIRRMRENRMDIRPGFDGEYGRIKIFSAQERKHLLGQRSLFAVPAAAAAAAVSKEDPGLPKDFRFAATIAEAPLPGTPAAHCNFKDLNAEQLRAVEHKGGPLLIAAGPGTGKTHTLTRRIGRLILGTGVSAGSILAVTFTRKAAAEMRARLSAILGDTALPFIDTFHGLCLSLLRELSPDAPPAVIDEEEQAALMLEAVVMVEADAGPIGLKPQAIQDRIMRAKQNILSPADLVAAHADEPAIHSVGAVYRACQQLMDSQRLMDYEDLIFQTVIRLETDAAFQTACRERFRHVFVDEYQDVNHGQYRIIRALVPPEAPERNLCVIGDPDQSIYGFRGSDPAYFRNFGADYPDAGRIELSRNYRSTDSILSASFQVI
;
A
#
# COMPACT_ATOMS: atom_id res chain seq x y z
N MET A 1 -0.66 -33.05 -26.25
CA MET A 1 -1.94 -32.32 -26.19
C MET A 1 -1.61 -30.85 -25.95
N LYS A 2 -2.28 -29.90 -26.62
CA LYS A 2 -2.13 -28.48 -26.29
C LYS A 2 -2.88 -28.19 -24.98
N ILE A 3 -2.20 -27.56 -24.03
CA ILE A 3 -2.70 -27.30 -22.68
C ILE A 3 -2.39 -25.85 -22.34
N THR A 4 -3.41 -25.08 -22.00
CA THR A 4 -3.23 -23.76 -21.34
C THR A 4 -3.33 -23.95 -19.84
N ALA A 5 -2.34 -23.51 -19.07
CA ALA A 5 -2.25 -23.71 -17.63
C ALA A 5 -2.00 -22.40 -16.87
N ASP A 6 -2.81 -22.14 -15.84
CA ASP A 6 -2.71 -20.97 -14.98
C ASP A 6 -2.46 -21.45 -13.54
N PHE A 7 -1.22 -21.28 -13.06
CA PHE A 7 -0.75 -21.85 -11.79
C PHE A 7 -0.93 -20.92 -10.59
N HIS A 8 -1.33 -19.67 -10.81
CA HIS A 8 -1.47 -18.67 -9.75
C HIS A 8 -2.87 -18.05 -9.77
N VAL A 9 -3.72 -18.53 -8.87
CA VAL A 9 -5.02 -17.94 -8.55
C VAL A 9 -5.18 -17.94 -7.04
N HIS A 10 -6.09 -17.10 -6.54
CA HIS A 10 -6.51 -17.14 -5.15
C HIS A 10 -7.87 -17.81 -4.99
N SER A 11 -8.30 -17.92 -3.74
CA SER A 11 -9.64 -18.30 -3.31
C SER A 11 -10.35 -17.13 -2.63
N LYS A 12 -11.65 -17.27 -2.40
CA LYS A 12 -12.48 -16.40 -1.54
C LYS A 12 -11.98 -16.21 -0.10
N PHE A 13 -10.95 -16.94 0.33
CA PHE A 13 -10.32 -16.79 1.65
C PHE A 13 -9.09 -15.88 1.65
N SER A 14 -8.52 -15.53 0.49
CA SER A 14 -7.51 -14.47 0.38
C SER A 14 -8.13 -13.08 0.42
N ARG A 15 -7.40 -12.11 0.96
CA ARG A 15 -7.77 -10.68 0.92
C ARG A 15 -7.94 -10.16 -0.51
N ALA A 16 -8.72 -9.09 -0.63
CA ALA A 16 -9.02 -8.40 -1.89
C ALA A 16 -9.59 -9.29 -3.02
N THR A 17 -10.05 -10.51 -2.72
CA THR A 17 -10.65 -11.41 -3.70
C THR A 17 -12.18 -11.29 -3.76
N ALA A 18 -12.75 -11.71 -4.88
CA ALA A 18 -14.19 -11.81 -5.03
C ALA A 18 -14.76 -12.95 -4.18
N LYS A 19 -15.88 -12.71 -3.48
CA LYS A 19 -16.56 -13.70 -2.62
C LYS A 19 -16.98 -15.00 -3.36
N ASN A 20 -17.13 -14.92 -4.68
CA ASN A 20 -17.45 -16.05 -5.57
C ASN A 20 -16.20 -16.69 -6.22
N LEU A 21 -15.00 -16.45 -5.69
CA LEU A 21 -13.78 -17.13 -6.12
C LEU A 21 -13.68 -18.51 -5.43
N ASP A 22 -14.62 -19.39 -5.79
CA ASP A 22 -14.72 -20.78 -5.34
C ASP A 22 -14.45 -21.77 -6.49
N LEU A 23 -14.35 -23.08 -6.18
CA LEU A 23 -13.96 -24.12 -7.15
C LEU A 23 -14.98 -24.24 -8.27
N GLU A 24 -16.27 -24.11 -7.94
CA GLU A 24 -17.39 -24.13 -8.87
C GLU A 24 -17.32 -22.97 -9.88
N ASN A 25 -17.09 -21.75 -9.41
CA ASN A 25 -16.96 -20.57 -10.27
C ASN A 25 -15.63 -20.55 -11.04
N LEU A 26 -14.53 -21.02 -10.46
CA LEU A 26 -13.25 -21.23 -11.16
C LEU A 26 -13.42 -22.26 -12.29
N TRP A 27 -14.13 -23.37 -12.05
CA TRP A 27 -14.40 -24.41 -13.07
C TRP A 27 -15.26 -23.90 -14.24
N VAL A 28 -16.26 -23.04 -13.95
CA VAL A 28 -17.06 -22.37 -14.99
C VAL A 28 -16.20 -21.37 -15.77
N ALA A 29 -15.44 -20.52 -15.08
CA ALA A 29 -14.59 -19.52 -15.72
C ALA A 29 -13.50 -20.16 -16.58
N ALA A 30 -12.84 -21.22 -16.09
CA ALA A 30 -11.79 -21.95 -16.79
C ALA A 30 -12.24 -22.44 -18.17
N GLN A 31 -13.45 -23.01 -18.27
CA GLN A 31 -14.02 -23.46 -19.54
C GLN A 31 -14.39 -22.31 -20.47
N ILE A 32 -15.01 -21.25 -19.95
CA ILE A 32 -15.36 -20.06 -20.76
C ILE A 32 -14.09 -19.36 -21.28
N LYS A 33 -13.02 -19.30 -20.47
CA LYS A 33 -11.72 -18.77 -20.86
C LYS A 33 -10.97 -19.71 -21.82
N GLY A 34 -11.06 -21.02 -21.62
CA GLY A 34 -10.27 -22.02 -22.34
C GLY A 34 -8.95 -22.37 -21.65
N VAL A 35 -8.93 -22.32 -20.32
CA VAL A 35 -7.80 -22.76 -19.49
C VAL A 35 -8.02 -24.23 -19.09
N ASN A 36 -7.08 -25.09 -19.46
CA ASN A 36 -7.18 -26.54 -19.26
C ASN A 36 -6.70 -26.98 -17.86
N VAL A 37 -5.73 -26.27 -17.28
CA VAL A 37 -5.26 -26.52 -15.91
C VAL A 37 -5.32 -25.23 -15.13
N VAL A 38 -6.04 -25.23 -14.01
CA VAL A 38 -6.15 -24.06 -13.12
C VAL A 38 -5.72 -24.43 -11.72
N ALA A 39 -4.95 -23.57 -11.09
CA ALA A 39 -4.63 -23.66 -9.68
C ALA A 39 -5.88 -23.78 -8.79
N THR A 40 -5.77 -24.51 -7.68
CA THR A 40 -6.76 -24.39 -6.60
C THR A 40 -6.68 -23.05 -5.87
N GLY A 41 -5.48 -22.45 -5.86
CA GLY A 41 -5.13 -21.37 -4.96
C GLY A 41 -5.13 -21.81 -3.50
N ASP A 42 -4.43 -21.04 -2.67
CA ASP A 42 -4.62 -20.92 -1.21
C ASP A 42 -4.73 -22.23 -0.41
N PHE A 43 -4.21 -23.38 -0.89
CA PHE A 43 -4.47 -24.66 -0.23
C PHE A 43 -3.93 -24.70 1.22
N SER A 44 -3.04 -23.77 1.60
CA SER A 44 -2.61 -23.58 2.99
C SER A 44 -3.74 -23.19 3.94
N HIS A 45 -4.80 -22.53 3.48
CA HIS A 45 -5.89 -22.09 4.34
C HIS A 45 -6.80 -23.27 4.75
N PRO A 46 -6.91 -23.64 6.04
CA PRO A 46 -7.53 -24.91 6.44
C PRO A 46 -9.00 -25.09 6.04
N ALA A 47 -9.80 -24.02 6.07
CA ALA A 47 -11.20 -24.10 5.62
C ALA A 47 -11.31 -24.26 4.10
N TRP A 48 -10.36 -23.71 3.33
CA TRP A 48 -10.31 -23.88 1.88
C TRP A 48 -9.81 -25.27 1.51
N PHE A 49 -8.81 -25.77 2.24
CA PHE A 49 -8.32 -27.14 2.09
C PHE A 49 -9.43 -28.18 2.31
N ALA A 50 -10.29 -27.97 3.30
CA ALA A 50 -11.47 -28.82 3.51
C ALA A 50 -12.48 -28.75 2.34
N GLU A 51 -12.65 -27.59 1.68
CA GLU A 51 -13.44 -27.50 0.44
C GLU A 51 -12.76 -28.24 -0.73
N ILE A 52 -11.44 -28.14 -0.87
CA ILE A 52 -10.65 -28.88 -1.86
C ILE A 52 -10.81 -30.41 -1.66
N GLU A 53 -10.61 -30.91 -0.44
CA GLU A 53 -10.73 -32.34 -0.10
C GLU A 53 -12.16 -32.89 -0.30
N SER A 54 -13.18 -32.07 -0.02
CA SER A 54 -14.59 -32.47 -0.13
C SER A 54 -15.14 -32.38 -1.56
N LYS A 55 -14.71 -31.39 -2.37
CA LYS A 55 -15.27 -31.13 -3.70
C LYS A 55 -14.46 -31.70 -4.87
N LEU A 56 -13.15 -31.95 -4.70
CA LEU A 56 -12.30 -32.45 -5.78
C LEU A 56 -12.05 -33.96 -5.68
N GLU A 57 -11.83 -34.60 -6.83
CA GLU A 57 -11.35 -35.98 -6.93
C GLU A 57 -10.17 -36.09 -7.93
N PRO A 58 -9.24 -37.05 -7.76
CA PRO A 58 -8.13 -37.27 -8.68
C PRO A 58 -8.61 -37.56 -10.12
N ALA A 59 -7.93 -36.97 -11.11
CA ALA A 59 -8.35 -36.99 -12.52
C ALA A 59 -7.18 -36.97 -13.51
N GLY A 60 -6.08 -37.63 -13.12
CA GLY A 60 -4.82 -37.72 -13.86
C GLY A 60 -3.64 -37.75 -12.89
N PRO A 61 -2.40 -38.01 -13.35
CA PRO A 61 -1.24 -38.03 -12.46
C PRO A 61 -0.94 -36.62 -11.94
N GLY A 62 -1.21 -36.42 -10.65
CA GLY A 62 -1.07 -35.16 -9.90
C GLY A 62 -2.09 -34.07 -10.23
N LEU A 63 -3.21 -34.42 -10.88
CA LEU A 63 -4.26 -33.48 -11.27
C LEU A 63 -5.63 -33.94 -10.75
N PHE A 64 -6.51 -32.97 -10.54
CA PHE A 64 -7.83 -33.16 -9.92
C PHE A 64 -8.94 -32.63 -10.84
N LYS A 65 -10.19 -32.99 -10.56
CA LYS A 65 -11.38 -32.37 -11.16
C LYS A 65 -12.44 -32.16 -10.08
N LEU A 66 -13.37 -31.26 -10.35
CA LEU A 66 -14.58 -31.10 -9.54
C LEU A 66 -15.44 -32.38 -9.66
N LYS A 67 -15.93 -32.92 -8.53
CA LYS A 67 -16.74 -34.15 -8.54
C LYS A 67 -18.04 -33.97 -9.35
N PRO A 68 -18.66 -35.06 -9.86
CA PRO A 68 -19.85 -34.99 -10.71
C PRO A 68 -20.99 -34.15 -10.09
N GLU A 69 -21.29 -34.36 -8.81
CA GLU A 69 -22.40 -33.70 -8.11
C GLU A 69 -22.29 -32.16 -8.05
N PHE A 70 -21.08 -31.60 -8.14
CA PHE A 70 -20.86 -30.15 -8.20
C PHE A 70 -20.72 -29.65 -9.65
N SER A 71 -20.03 -30.41 -10.51
CA SER A 71 -19.77 -30.02 -11.91
C SER A 71 -21.02 -30.10 -12.79
N GLU A 72 -21.94 -31.03 -12.53
CA GLU A 72 -23.24 -31.11 -13.22
C GLU A 72 -24.12 -29.89 -12.94
N LEU A 73 -24.17 -29.43 -11.68
CA LEU A 73 -24.86 -28.19 -11.28
C LEU A 73 -24.27 -26.95 -11.97
N CYS A 74 -22.95 -26.94 -12.17
CA CYS A 74 -22.25 -25.85 -12.85
C CYS A 74 -22.40 -25.90 -14.38
N GLY A 75 -22.63 -27.08 -14.97
CA GLY A 75 -22.63 -27.29 -16.42
C GLY A 75 -23.64 -26.46 -17.20
N ALA A 76 -24.77 -26.10 -16.58
CA ALA A 76 -25.78 -25.20 -17.18
C ALA A 76 -25.26 -23.77 -17.41
N ARG A 77 -24.23 -23.33 -16.69
CA ARG A 77 -23.60 -22.00 -16.82
C ARG A 77 -22.51 -21.96 -17.90
N VAL A 78 -22.07 -23.11 -18.41
CA VAL A 78 -21.00 -23.22 -19.42
C VAL A 78 -21.62 -23.44 -20.79
N PRO A 79 -21.46 -22.51 -21.76
CA PRO A 79 -21.94 -22.68 -23.12
C PRO A 79 -21.41 -23.99 -23.73
N PRO A 80 -22.21 -24.76 -24.50
CA PRO A 80 -21.77 -26.05 -25.04
C PRO A 80 -20.47 -25.99 -25.85
N ALA A 81 -20.24 -24.89 -26.59
CA ALA A 81 -19.01 -24.65 -27.36
C ALA A 81 -17.75 -24.41 -26.49
N CYS A 82 -17.92 -24.10 -25.20
CA CYS A 82 -16.82 -23.86 -24.26
C CYS A 82 -16.46 -25.09 -23.41
N ARG A 83 -17.26 -26.17 -23.46
CA ARG A 83 -17.05 -27.36 -22.62
C ARG A 83 -15.84 -28.16 -23.13
N GLY A 84 -14.96 -28.56 -22.22
CA GLY A 84 -13.75 -29.29 -22.56
C GLY A 84 -13.04 -29.86 -21.33
N ASP A 85 -11.92 -30.54 -21.57
CA ASP A 85 -11.10 -31.08 -20.49
C ASP A 85 -10.43 -29.95 -19.68
N MET A 86 -10.88 -29.82 -18.44
CA MET A 86 -10.35 -28.93 -17.42
C MET A 86 -9.94 -29.74 -16.18
N ARG A 87 -8.82 -29.37 -15.54
CA ARG A 87 -8.30 -29.97 -14.31
C ARG A 87 -7.83 -28.91 -13.32
N PHE A 88 -7.90 -29.24 -12.04
CA PHE A 88 -7.26 -28.49 -10.97
C PHE A 88 -5.85 -29.03 -10.68
N ILE A 89 -4.94 -28.12 -10.32
CA ILE A 89 -3.59 -28.41 -9.80
C ILE A 89 -3.45 -27.76 -8.42
N LEU A 90 -2.84 -28.47 -7.47
CA LEU A 90 -2.70 -27.98 -6.09
C LEU A 90 -1.57 -26.94 -6.00
N THR A 91 -1.95 -25.67 -5.84
CA THR A 91 -1.00 -24.56 -5.64
C THR A 91 -1.43 -23.66 -4.49
N THR A 92 -0.45 -23.02 -3.84
CA THR A 92 -0.68 -22.01 -2.81
C THR A 92 0.42 -20.95 -2.86
N GLU A 93 0.09 -19.68 -2.69
CA GLU A 93 1.07 -18.61 -2.54
C GLU A 93 1.37 -18.38 -1.06
N ILE A 94 2.65 -18.23 -0.72
CA ILE A 94 3.12 -17.89 0.64
C ILE A 94 3.77 -16.50 0.58
N SER A 95 3.41 -15.62 1.51
CA SER A 95 4.05 -14.31 1.66
C SER A 95 5.13 -14.40 2.75
N ASN A 96 6.39 -14.28 2.36
CA ASN A 96 7.55 -14.40 3.23
C ASN A 96 8.04 -12.99 3.64
N ILE A 97 7.98 -12.68 4.95
CA ILE A 97 8.47 -11.41 5.51
C ILE A 97 9.49 -11.68 6.61
N TYR A 98 10.76 -11.43 6.34
CA TYR A 98 11.88 -11.85 7.19
C TYR A 98 13.05 -10.86 7.12
N LYS A 99 14.09 -11.05 7.94
CA LYS A 99 15.33 -10.24 7.88
C LYS A 99 16.47 -11.05 7.29
N LYS A 100 17.15 -10.50 6.28
CA LYS A 100 18.34 -11.07 5.64
C LYS A 100 19.27 -9.94 5.21
N ASP A 101 20.57 -10.10 5.46
CA ASP A 101 21.62 -9.11 5.14
C ASP A 101 21.33 -7.70 5.68
N GLY A 102 20.79 -7.63 6.91
CA GLY A 102 20.44 -6.37 7.58
C GLY A 102 19.20 -5.65 7.04
N LYS A 103 18.55 -6.17 5.98
CA LYS A 103 17.32 -5.62 5.39
C LYS A 103 16.10 -6.48 5.74
N THR A 104 14.93 -5.84 5.83
CA THR A 104 13.65 -6.58 5.80
C THR A 104 13.35 -6.96 4.36
N ARG A 105 13.22 -8.27 4.11
CA ARG A 105 12.83 -8.86 2.83
C ARG A 105 11.35 -9.17 2.88
N LYS A 106 10.66 -8.91 1.77
CA LYS A 106 9.24 -9.20 1.55
C LYS A 106 9.16 -9.79 0.13
N ASN A 107 8.90 -11.09 0.01
CA ASN A 107 8.70 -11.74 -1.29
C ASN A 107 7.58 -12.79 -1.21
N HIS A 108 6.98 -13.09 -2.35
CA HIS A 108 5.99 -14.14 -2.47
C HIS A 108 6.52 -15.33 -3.25
N ASN A 109 6.05 -16.52 -2.87
CA ASN A 109 6.50 -17.77 -3.43
C ASN A 109 5.30 -18.70 -3.65
N LEU A 110 5.10 -19.11 -4.90
CA LEU A 110 4.07 -20.06 -5.31
C LEU A 110 4.60 -21.49 -5.14
N VAL A 111 3.92 -22.29 -4.34
CA VAL A 111 4.28 -23.69 -4.07
C VAL A 111 3.29 -24.63 -4.75
N LEU A 112 3.81 -25.61 -5.50
CA LEU A 112 3.02 -26.61 -6.21
C LEU A 112 3.34 -28.01 -5.70
N VAL A 113 2.30 -28.79 -5.37
CA VAL A 113 2.43 -30.13 -4.79
C VAL A 113 1.68 -31.19 -5.61
N PRO A 114 2.18 -32.44 -5.67
CA PRO A 114 1.59 -33.47 -6.54
C PRO A 114 0.27 -34.05 -6.01
N ASP A 115 0.02 -33.99 -4.70
CA ASP A 115 -1.13 -34.67 -4.08
C ASP A 115 -1.59 -34.03 -2.76
N LEU A 116 -2.79 -34.40 -2.32
CA LEU A 116 -3.42 -33.89 -1.08
C LEU A 116 -2.65 -34.28 0.20
N ASN A 117 -1.88 -35.37 0.20
CA ASN A 117 -1.06 -35.73 1.36
C ASN A 117 0.18 -34.84 1.46
N ALA A 118 0.80 -34.47 0.33
CA ALA A 118 1.86 -33.48 0.28
C ALA A 118 1.35 -32.09 0.72
N ALA A 119 0.19 -31.65 0.23
CA ALA A 119 -0.48 -30.44 0.70
C ALA A 119 -0.72 -30.47 2.23
N ARG A 120 -1.29 -31.57 2.76
CA ARG A 120 -1.56 -31.70 4.20
C ARG A 120 -0.30 -31.68 5.06
N ARG A 121 0.81 -32.30 4.58
CA ARG A 121 2.13 -32.22 5.24
C ARG A 121 2.67 -30.78 5.26
N LEU A 122 2.54 -30.05 4.16
CA LEU A 122 2.94 -28.64 4.09
C LEU A 122 2.12 -27.77 5.04
N ASN A 123 0.80 -27.88 5.02
CA ASN A 123 -0.08 -27.10 5.89
C ASN A 123 0.26 -27.33 7.37
N HIS A 124 0.50 -28.59 7.78
CA HIS A 124 0.93 -28.91 9.14
C HIS A 124 2.28 -28.27 9.50
N ARG A 125 3.25 -28.24 8.58
CA ARG A 125 4.56 -27.63 8.79
C ARG A 125 4.49 -26.09 8.86
N LEU A 126 3.68 -25.46 8.02
CA LEU A 126 3.47 -24.01 8.00
C LEU A 126 2.67 -23.51 9.21
N ALA A 127 1.67 -24.27 9.67
CA ALA A 127 0.89 -23.95 10.88
C ALA A 127 1.77 -23.88 12.15
N ALA A 128 2.86 -24.64 12.20
CA ALA A 128 3.82 -24.60 13.29
C ALA A 128 4.77 -23.38 13.25
N ILE A 129 4.80 -22.64 12.14
CA ILE A 129 5.67 -21.48 11.91
C ILE A 129 4.87 -20.17 12.07
N GLY A 130 3.61 -20.14 11.64
CA GLY A 130 2.78 -18.94 11.74
C GLY A 130 1.32 -19.17 11.38
N ASN A 131 0.57 -18.07 11.31
CA ASN A 131 -0.88 -18.11 11.13
C ASN A 131 -1.28 -18.40 9.67
N ILE A 132 -1.89 -19.56 9.43
CA ILE A 132 -2.48 -19.96 8.15
C ILE A 132 -4.01 -19.90 8.10
N HIS A 133 -4.66 -19.38 9.15
CA HIS A 133 -6.12 -19.40 9.34
C HIS A 133 -6.83 -18.07 9.04
N SER A 134 -6.09 -16.99 8.80
CA SER A 134 -6.67 -15.64 8.63
C SER A 134 -6.60 -15.08 7.21
N ASP A 135 -5.94 -15.80 6.30
CA ASP A 135 -5.80 -15.42 4.90
C ASP A 135 -5.54 -16.68 4.06
N GLY A 136 -5.99 -16.66 2.81
CA GLY A 136 -5.66 -17.66 1.79
C GLY A 136 -4.17 -17.69 1.46
N ARG A 137 -3.54 -16.51 1.43
CA ARG A 137 -2.08 -16.31 1.38
C ARG A 137 -1.55 -16.01 2.79
N PRO A 138 -1.01 -17.01 3.51
CA PRO A 138 -0.43 -16.77 4.82
C PRO A 138 0.82 -15.87 4.73
N ILE A 139 0.90 -14.91 5.64
CA ILE A 139 2.08 -14.06 5.84
C ILE A 139 2.91 -14.69 6.96
N LEU A 140 4.12 -15.15 6.64
CA LEU A 140 4.97 -15.92 7.55
C LEU A 140 6.34 -15.24 7.76
N GLY A 141 6.82 -15.30 9.00
CA GLY A 141 8.14 -14.84 9.43
C GLY A 141 9.29 -15.76 9.00
N LEU A 142 9.28 -16.22 7.74
CA LEU A 142 10.05 -17.36 7.23
C LEU A 142 10.94 -16.93 6.05
N ASP A 143 12.22 -17.31 6.03
CA ASP A 143 13.09 -17.11 4.86
C ASP A 143 12.58 -17.92 3.66
N ALA A 144 12.61 -17.34 2.46
CA ALA A 144 12.23 -18.02 1.23
C ALA A 144 13.12 -19.26 0.93
N ARG A 145 14.40 -19.22 1.34
CA ARG A 145 15.31 -20.37 1.27
C ARG A 145 14.83 -21.52 2.17
N ASP A 146 14.36 -21.22 3.38
CA ASP A 146 13.89 -22.24 4.33
C ASP A 146 12.49 -22.75 3.97
N LEU A 147 11.65 -21.91 3.34
CA LEU A 147 10.42 -22.38 2.69
C LEU A 147 10.73 -23.39 1.57
N LEU A 148 11.73 -23.11 0.72
CA LEU A 148 12.16 -24.04 -0.33
C LEU A 148 12.68 -25.36 0.25
N GLU A 149 13.47 -25.31 1.32
CA GLU A 149 13.93 -26.52 2.04
C GLU A 149 12.74 -27.36 2.53
N ILE A 150 11.78 -26.74 3.21
CA ILE A 150 10.55 -27.38 3.68
C ILE A 150 9.78 -28.05 2.53
N VAL A 151 9.63 -27.36 1.39
CA VAL A 151 8.93 -27.91 0.21
C VAL A 151 9.64 -29.16 -0.32
N LEU A 152 10.98 -29.14 -0.40
CA LEU A 152 11.79 -30.27 -0.87
C LEU A 152 11.77 -31.46 0.12
N GLU A 153 11.75 -31.20 1.43
CA GLU A 153 11.58 -32.23 2.48
C GLU A 153 10.22 -32.94 2.38
N ILE A 154 9.16 -32.20 2.06
CA ILE A 154 7.78 -32.72 2.06
C ILE A 154 7.52 -33.64 0.87
N SER A 155 8.09 -33.35 -0.30
CA SER A 155 8.04 -34.22 -1.46
C SER A 155 9.13 -33.86 -2.46
N ALA A 156 9.91 -34.86 -2.89
CA ALA A 156 10.88 -34.71 -3.99
C ALA A 156 10.22 -34.31 -5.32
N ASP A 157 8.90 -34.47 -5.44
CA ASP A 157 8.14 -34.08 -6.62
C ASP A 157 7.55 -32.66 -6.56
N ALA A 158 7.49 -32.05 -5.37
CA ALA A 158 7.02 -30.68 -5.18
C ALA A 158 8.05 -29.65 -5.63
N PHE A 159 7.60 -28.43 -5.93
CA PHE A 159 8.47 -27.33 -6.35
C PHE A 159 7.89 -25.96 -6.01
N LEU A 160 8.77 -24.95 -6.08
CA LEU A 160 8.48 -23.57 -5.74
C LEU A 160 8.86 -22.69 -6.93
N ILE A 161 8.01 -21.71 -7.23
CA ILE A 161 8.20 -20.68 -8.24
C ILE A 161 8.18 -19.33 -7.49
N PRO A 162 9.23 -18.50 -7.56
CA PRO A 162 9.16 -17.13 -7.07
C PRO A 162 8.07 -16.37 -7.83
N ALA A 163 7.10 -15.81 -7.10
CA ALA A 163 5.92 -15.18 -7.69
C ALA A 163 6.22 -13.75 -8.19
N HIS A 164 5.57 -13.36 -9.29
CA HIS A 164 5.58 -12.03 -9.92
C HIS A 164 6.85 -11.20 -9.64
N ILE A 165 8.00 -11.66 -10.15
CA ILE A 165 9.34 -11.38 -9.58
C ILE A 165 9.81 -9.91 -9.61
N TRP A 166 9.04 -9.00 -10.23
CA TRP A 166 9.36 -7.58 -10.33
C TRP A 166 8.44 -6.63 -9.55
N THR A 167 7.38 -7.10 -8.89
CA THR A 167 6.47 -6.21 -8.14
C THR A 167 7.24 -5.49 -7.02
N PRO A 168 7.18 -4.15 -6.86
CA PRO A 168 8.18 -3.41 -6.09
C PRO A 168 8.40 -3.85 -4.63
N TRP A 169 7.36 -4.38 -3.97
CA TRP A 169 7.30 -4.59 -2.51
C TRP A 169 7.20 -6.06 -2.05
N PHE A 170 6.87 -6.99 -2.94
CA PHE A 170 6.53 -8.37 -2.56
C PHE A 170 7.12 -9.41 -3.53
N SER A 171 8.27 -9.11 -4.12
CA SER A 171 8.90 -9.98 -5.12
C SER A 171 10.40 -10.15 -4.91
N VAL A 172 10.98 -11.15 -5.57
CA VAL A 172 12.41 -11.48 -5.42
C VAL A 172 13.33 -10.43 -6.04
N LEU A 173 12.96 -9.72 -7.12
CA LEU A 173 13.78 -8.70 -7.77
C LEU A 173 13.20 -7.27 -7.65
N GLY A 174 12.09 -7.10 -6.92
CA GLY A 174 11.42 -5.82 -6.69
C GLY A 174 12.32 -4.72 -6.09
N SER A 175 12.07 -3.47 -6.47
CA SER A 175 12.97 -2.33 -6.20
C SER A 175 13.06 -1.88 -4.74
N LYS A 176 12.13 -2.29 -3.86
CA LYS A 176 12.10 -1.84 -2.45
C LYS A 176 12.58 -2.94 -1.48
N SER A 177 12.05 -4.15 -1.61
CA SER A 177 12.32 -5.28 -0.70
C SER A 177 13.15 -6.41 -1.32
N GLY A 178 13.25 -6.46 -2.64
CA GLY A 178 13.89 -7.52 -3.41
C GLY A 178 15.41 -7.53 -3.37
N PHE A 179 15.96 -8.61 -3.88
CA PHE A 179 17.37 -8.92 -4.07
C PHE A 179 17.83 -8.47 -5.46
N ASP A 180 19.14 -8.45 -5.70
CA ASP A 180 19.69 -8.17 -7.03
C ASP A 180 19.81 -9.46 -7.88
N SER A 181 19.58 -10.64 -7.28
CA SER A 181 19.50 -11.94 -7.97
C SER A 181 18.63 -12.97 -7.23
N ILE A 182 18.13 -13.99 -7.94
CA ILE A 182 17.49 -15.17 -7.33
C ILE A 182 18.49 -15.91 -6.40
N ALA A 183 19.78 -15.89 -6.74
CA ALA A 183 20.83 -16.56 -5.97
C ALA A 183 21.02 -15.99 -4.56
N GLU A 184 20.89 -14.68 -4.36
CA GLU A 184 20.91 -14.07 -3.01
C GLU A 184 19.69 -14.48 -2.17
N CYS A 185 18.54 -14.69 -2.81
CA CYS A 185 17.32 -15.09 -2.13
C CYS A 185 17.41 -16.53 -1.60
N PHE A 186 17.75 -17.48 -2.48
CA PHE A 186 17.69 -18.92 -2.21
C PHE A 186 19.04 -19.58 -1.88
N GLY A 187 20.16 -18.88 -2.01
CA GLY A 187 21.48 -19.33 -1.56
C GLY A 187 21.90 -20.68 -2.16
N ASP A 188 22.24 -21.62 -1.29
CA ASP A 188 22.62 -23.00 -1.60
C ASP A 188 21.54 -23.77 -2.38
N LEU A 189 20.26 -23.46 -2.17
CA LEU A 189 19.13 -24.14 -2.81
C LEU A 189 18.72 -23.53 -4.16
N THR A 190 19.40 -22.49 -4.64
CA THR A 190 19.16 -21.86 -5.95
C THR A 190 19.04 -22.86 -7.11
N PRO A 191 19.84 -23.95 -7.21
CA PRO A 191 19.70 -24.95 -8.28
C PRO A 191 18.35 -25.69 -8.32
N HIS A 192 17.49 -25.54 -7.30
CA HIS A 192 16.14 -26.09 -7.27
C HIS A 192 15.08 -25.12 -7.82
N ILE A 193 15.42 -23.83 -8.01
CA ILE A 193 14.55 -22.84 -8.66
C ILE A 193 14.77 -22.92 -10.17
N PHE A 194 13.93 -23.69 -10.85
CA PHE A 194 13.98 -23.89 -12.31
C PHE A 194 12.90 -23.10 -13.07
N ALA A 195 11.99 -22.42 -12.37
CA ALA A 195 10.99 -21.53 -12.96
C ALA A 195 10.77 -20.29 -12.08
N ALA A 196 10.40 -19.17 -12.71
CA ALA A 196 10.07 -17.92 -12.03
C ALA A 196 8.94 -17.19 -12.77
N GLU A 197 8.04 -16.56 -12.02
CA GLU A 197 6.86 -15.92 -12.57
C GLU A 197 7.13 -14.46 -12.95
N THR A 198 6.86 -14.06 -14.19
CA THR A 198 7.00 -12.68 -14.66
C THR A 198 6.04 -11.75 -13.92
N GLY A 199 4.76 -12.10 -13.95
CA GLY A 199 3.62 -11.36 -13.42
C GLY A 199 3.36 -10.04 -14.15
N LEU A 200 2.13 -9.54 -14.00
CA LEU A 200 1.48 -8.39 -14.66
C LEU A 200 2.27 -7.07 -14.83
N SER A 201 3.45 -6.96 -14.22
CA SER A 201 4.35 -5.79 -14.30
C SER A 201 5.57 -6.01 -15.18
N SER A 202 5.79 -7.20 -15.74
CA SER A 202 6.89 -7.50 -16.66
C SER A 202 6.50 -8.54 -17.69
N ASP A 203 7.13 -8.52 -18.87
CA ASP A 203 7.02 -9.58 -19.88
C ASP A 203 8.35 -10.35 -20.03
N PRO A 204 8.39 -11.45 -20.81
CA PRO A 204 9.63 -12.18 -21.06
C PRO A 204 10.71 -11.33 -21.73
N ALA A 205 10.37 -10.37 -22.60
CA ALA A 205 11.36 -9.50 -23.24
C ALA A 205 12.05 -8.52 -22.28
N MET A 206 11.38 -8.08 -21.21
CA MET A 206 11.99 -7.38 -20.09
C MET A 206 12.96 -8.29 -19.34
N ASN A 207 12.55 -9.53 -19.06
CA ASN A 207 13.33 -10.50 -18.27
C ASN A 207 14.59 -11.01 -19.01
N TRP A 208 14.52 -11.23 -20.32
CA TRP A 208 15.66 -11.65 -21.17
C TRP A 208 16.88 -10.73 -21.13
N ARG A 209 16.70 -9.51 -20.62
CA ARG A 209 17.73 -8.50 -20.47
C ARG A 209 18.70 -8.75 -19.32
N VAL A 210 18.39 -9.72 -18.45
CA VAL A 210 19.11 -10.03 -17.20
C VAL A 210 19.63 -11.45 -17.30
N SER A 211 20.92 -11.64 -17.61
CA SER A 211 21.48 -12.98 -17.91
C SER A 211 21.41 -13.98 -16.75
N SER A 212 21.28 -13.51 -15.49
CA SER A 212 21.11 -14.38 -14.32
C SER A 212 19.78 -15.16 -14.32
N LEU A 213 18.83 -14.80 -15.20
CA LEU A 213 17.56 -15.51 -15.41
C LEU A 213 17.63 -16.57 -16.53
N ASP A 214 18.71 -16.65 -17.32
CA ASP A 214 18.78 -17.54 -18.50
C ASP A 214 18.58 -19.04 -18.19
N GLY A 215 18.93 -19.46 -16.97
CA GLY A 215 18.79 -20.83 -16.47
C GLY A 215 17.43 -21.15 -15.84
N VAL A 216 16.49 -20.20 -15.88
CA VAL A 216 15.18 -20.30 -15.21
C VAL A 216 14.07 -20.14 -16.26
N THR A 217 13.14 -21.10 -16.31
CA THR A 217 12.01 -21.05 -17.23
C THR A 217 11.00 -19.99 -16.76
N LEU A 218 10.86 -18.92 -17.54
CA LEU A 218 9.87 -17.88 -17.29
C LEU A 218 8.46 -18.44 -17.48
N VAL A 219 7.60 -18.26 -16.47
CA VAL A 219 6.18 -18.62 -16.48
C VAL A 219 5.33 -17.38 -16.22
N SER A 220 4.07 -17.42 -16.64
CA SER A 220 3.14 -16.28 -16.50
C SER A 220 1.79 -16.81 -16.05
N ASN A 221 1.21 -16.18 -15.04
CA ASN A 221 0.02 -16.67 -14.35
C ASN A 221 -0.86 -15.50 -13.93
N SER A 222 -2.17 -15.71 -13.88
CA SER A 222 -3.09 -14.58 -13.81
C SER A 222 -3.08 -13.82 -12.49
N ASP A 223 -2.64 -14.41 -11.37
CA ASP A 223 -2.90 -13.88 -10.02
C ASP A 223 -4.40 -13.51 -9.88
N ALA A 224 -5.27 -14.47 -10.22
CA ALA A 224 -6.70 -14.21 -10.33
C ALA A 224 -7.35 -13.98 -8.96
N HIS A 225 -7.56 -12.71 -8.63
CA HIS A 225 -8.39 -12.26 -7.51
C HIS A 225 -9.91 -12.30 -7.82
N SER A 226 -10.32 -12.68 -9.03
CA SER A 226 -11.74 -12.94 -9.38
C SER A 226 -11.84 -13.91 -10.55
N PRO A 227 -12.96 -14.65 -10.72
CA PRO A 227 -13.12 -15.57 -11.85
C PRO A 227 -13.03 -14.89 -13.23
N ALA A 228 -13.28 -13.58 -13.33
CA ALA A 228 -13.13 -12.83 -14.58
C ALA A 228 -11.67 -12.56 -14.98
N ASN A 229 -10.76 -12.54 -14.00
CA ASN A 229 -9.32 -12.28 -14.21
C ASN A 229 -8.54 -13.53 -14.64
N LEU A 230 -9.14 -14.72 -14.50
CA LEU A 230 -8.53 -16.01 -14.82
C LEU A 230 -7.99 -16.05 -16.26
N GLY A 231 -6.77 -16.55 -16.44
CA GLY A 231 -6.14 -16.70 -17.76
C GLY A 231 -5.81 -15.39 -18.48
N ARG A 232 -5.75 -14.24 -17.79
CA ARG A 232 -5.17 -12.99 -18.36
C ARG A 232 -3.67 -13.11 -18.62
N GLU A 233 -3.01 -13.96 -17.85
CA GLU A 233 -1.71 -14.56 -18.13
C GLU A 233 -1.85 -16.07 -17.97
N ALA A 234 -1.09 -16.85 -18.74
CA ALA A 234 -1.08 -18.32 -18.64
C ALA A 234 0.14 -18.94 -19.34
N ASN A 235 0.32 -20.23 -19.13
CA ASN A 235 1.40 -21.04 -19.68
C ASN A 235 0.91 -21.98 -20.77
N LEU A 236 1.66 -22.10 -21.87
CA LEU A 236 1.33 -22.97 -22.99
C LEU A 236 2.20 -24.23 -22.96
N PHE A 237 1.58 -25.40 -22.91
CA PHE A 237 2.25 -26.69 -22.95
C PHE A 237 1.78 -27.54 -24.14
N GLU A 238 2.69 -28.39 -24.63
CA GLU A 238 2.40 -29.50 -25.53
C GLU A 238 2.89 -30.83 -24.90
N THR A 239 2.12 -31.33 -23.94
CA THR A 239 2.42 -32.54 -23.17
C THR A 239 1.19 -33.44 -23.05
N GLU A 240 1.32 -34.56 -22.36
CA GLU A 240 0.21 -35.22 -21.66
C GLU A 240 -0.35 -34.34 -20.53
N LEU A 241 -1.63 -34.50 -20.20
CA LEU A 241 -2.32 -33.74 -19.16
C LEU A 241 -1.95 -34.29 -17.78
N SER A 242 -0.79 -33.87 -17.27
CA SER A 242 -0.22 -34.32 -15.99
C SER A 242 0.64 -33.25 -15.32
N TYR A 243 0.56 -33.19 -13.98
CA TYR A 243 1.45 -32.41 -13.12
C TYR A 243 2.93 -32.65 -13.44
N PHE A 244 3.34 -33.93 -13.47
CA PHE A 244 4.73 -34.31 -13.64
C PHE A 244 5.26 -33.91 -15.02
N ALA A 245 4.43 -34.03 -16.06
CA ALA A 245 4.80 -33.67 -17.43
C ALA A 245 5.04 -32.17 -17.60
N MET A 246 4.17 -31.32 -17.03
CA MET A 246 4.33 -29.87 -17.04
C MET A 246 5.54 -29.45 -16.20
N ARG A 247 5.71 -30.00 -14.98
CA ARG A 247 6.87 -29.74 -14.13
C ARG A 247 8.18 -30.11 -14.83
N ASP A 248 8.25 -31.30 -15.44
CA ASP A 248 9.45 -31.75 -16.14
C ASP A 248 9.76 -30.91 -17.39
N ALA A 249 8.74 -30.37 -18.05
CA ALA A 249 8.92 -29.43 -19.16
C ALA A 249 9.53 -28.10 -18.69
N LEU A 250 9.01 -27.52 -17.59
CA LEU A 250 9.57 -26.33 -16.95
C LEU A 250 11.00 -26.57 -16.44
N LYS A 251 11.24 -27.69 -15.76
CA LYS A 251 12.55 -28.03 -15.18
C LYS A 251 13.66 -28.25 -16.22
N LYS A 252 13.30 -28.59 -17.46
CA LYS A 252 14.23 -28.82 -18.56
C LYS A 252 14.34 -27.66 -19.53
N GLY A 253 13.48 -26.63 -19.43
CA GLY A 253 13.34 -25.59 -20.46
C GLY A 253 12.99 -26.19 -21.83
N ASP A 254 12.21 -27.28 -21.87
CA ASP A 254 12.01 -28.07 -23.08
C ASP A 254 11.08 -27.34 -24.05
N ALA A 255 11.63 -26.64 -25.05
CA ALA A 255 10.87 -25.91 -26.06
C ALA A 255 9.93 -26.78 -26.93
N GLN A 256 10.07 -28.12 -26.89
CA GLN A 256 9.09 -29.02 -27.51
C GLN A 256 7.88 -29.28 -26.63
N ARG A 257 7.97 -29.07 -25.31
CA ARG A 257 6.91 -29.32 -24.32
C ARG A 257 6.36 -28.06 -23.66
N PHE A 258 7.20 -27.07 -23.38
CA PHE A 258 6.83 -25.74 -22.93
C PHE A 258 6.90 -24.78 -24.11
N LYS A 259 5.73 -24.37 -24.60
CA LYS A 259 5.55 -23.56 -25.81
C LYS A 259 5.56 -22.06 -25.54
N GLY A 260 5.84 -21.65 -24.31
CA GLY A 260 5.88 -20.24 -23.91
C GLY A 260 4.65 -19.81 -23.13
N THR A 261 4.38 -18.51 -23.15
CA THR A 261 3.43 -17.85 -22.25
C THR A 261 2.44 -16.95 -22.98
N LEU A 262 1.30 -16.73 -22.33
CA LEU A 262 0.34 -15.68 -22.64
C LEU A 262 0.56 -14.57 -21.62
N GLU A 263 0.73 -13.35 -22.10
CA GLU A 263 1.06 -12.19 -21.27
C GLU A 263 -0.05 -11.15 -21.27
N PHE A 264 -0.15 -10.44 -20.15
CA PHE A 264 -0.79 -9.14 -20.07
C PHE A 264 0.19 -8.06 -20.59
N PHE A 265 -0.31 -6.87 -20.93
CA PHE A 265 0.57 -5.76 -21.33
C PHE A 265 1.13 -5.07 -20.07
N PRO A 266 2.43 -5.23 -19.72
CA PRO A 266 2.99 -4.61 -18.53
C PRO A 266 2.94 -3.07 -18.60
N GLU A 267 2.84 -2.50 -19.80
CA GLU A 267 2.65 -1.07 -20.05
C GLU A 267 1.34 -0.53 -19.49
N GLU A 268 0.29 -1.35 -19.32
CA GLU A 268 -0.92 -0.88 -18.62
C GLU A 268 -0.66 -0.63 -17.14
N GLY A 269 0.39 -1.21 -16.56
CA GLY A 269 0.78 -1.05 -15.16
C GLY A 269 0.97 0.42 -14.75
N LYS A 270 0.36 0.81 -13.63
CA LYS A 270 0.45 2.15 -13.01
C LYS A 270 1.86 2.72 -12.83
N TYR A 271 2.85 1.84 -12.75
CA TYR A 271 4.23 2.12 -12.43
C TYR A 271 5.15 1.41 -13.43
N HIS A 272 4.79 1.36 -14.72
CA HIS A 272 5.63 0.72 -15.73
C HIS A 272 6.86 1.58 -16.04
N LEU A 273 6.64 2.83 -16.50
CA LEU A 273 7.68 3.83 -16.71
C LEU A 273 7.87 4.76 -15.51
N ASP A 274 8.99 5.46 -15.52
CA ASP A 274 9.28 6.53 -14.57
C ASP A 274 8.48 7.79 -14.91
N GLY A 275 8.10 8.58 -13.91
CA GLY A 275 7.44 9.84 -14.21
C GLY A 275 7.11 10.73 -13.02
N HIS A 276 6.50 11.86 -13.34
CA HIS A 276 6.00 12.85 -12.39
C HIS A 276 4.74 13.48 -12.99
N ARG A 277 3.58 12.93 -12.64
CA ARG A 277 2.25 13.23 -13.19
C ARG A 277 1.92 14.71 -13.09
N SER A 278 2.27 15.36 -11.98
CA SER A 278 2.03 16.79 -11.76
C SER A 278 2.74 17.70 -12.78
N CYS A 279 3.73 17.18 -13.52
CA CYS A 279 4.36 17.87 -14.65
C CYS A 279 4.11 17.22 -16.01
N GLY A 280 3.28 16.16 -16.09
CA GLY A 280 3.06 15.38 -17.30
C GLY A 280 4.30 14.66 -17.85
N VAL A 281 5.32 14.45 -17.00
CA VAL A 281 6.59 13.82 -17.41
C VAL A 281 6.47 12.30 -17.28
N CYS A 282 6.78 11.60 -18.36
CA CYS A 282 6.95 10.16 -18.44
C CYS A 282 8.25 9.89 -19.23
N LEU A 283 9.15 9.06 -18.70
CA LEU A 283 10.51 8.88 -19.21
C LEU A 283 10.89 7.40 -19.29
N ALA A 284 11.74 7.05 -20.25
CA ALA A 284 12.39 5.74 -20.26
C ALA A 284 13.52 5.69 -19.21
N PRO A 285 13.82 4.52 -18.61
CA PRO A 285 14.79 4.40 -17.52
C PRO A 285 16.15 5.05 -17.75
N ARG A 286 16.70 4.93 -18.95
CA ARG A 286 18.00 5.54 -19.30
C ARG A 286 17.97 7.06 -19.26
N GLU A 287 16.83 7.67 -19.59
CA GLU A 287 16.63 9.11 -19.51
C GLU A 287 16.47 9.59 -18.07
N THR A 288 15.89 8.76 -17.20
CA THR A 288 15.78 8.99 -15.76
C THR A 288 17.16 8.88 -15.10
N MET A 289 17.94 7.85 -15.43
CA MET A 289 19.31 7.65 -14.95
C MET A 289 20.23 8.80 -15.38
N ALA A 290 20.12 9.27 -16.63
CA ALA A 290 20.88 10.41 -17.14
C ALA A 290 20.52 11.77 -16.51
N ARG A 291 19.50 11.80 -15.63
CA ARG A 291 19.01 12.99 -14.91
C ARG A 291 19.04 12.82 -13.38
N ASP A 292 19.81 11.85 -12.86
CA ASP A 292 19.90 11.52 -11.44
C ASP A 292 18.51 11.28 -10.78
N GLY A 293 17.55 10.72 -11.53
CA GLY A 293 16.19 10.48 -11.05
C GLY A 293 15.32 11.74 -10.88
N LYS A 294 15.69 12.89 -11.47
CA LYS A 294 14.97 14.16 -11.32
C LYS A 294 14.08 14.51 -12.51
N CYS A 295 12.95 15.12 -12.20
CA CYS A 295 12.00 15.66 -13.17
C CYS A 295 12.60 16.86 -13.93
N PRO A 296 12.62 16.87 -15.27
CA PRO A 296 13.19 17.96 -16.07
C PRO A 296 12.38 19.27 -16.04
N VAL A 297 11.21 19.28 -15.41
CA VAL A 297 10.32 20.46 -15.31
C VAL A 297 10.41 21.14 -13.94
N CYS A 298 10.57 20.37 -12.86
CA CYS A 298 10.49 20.89 -11.48
C CYS A 298 11.62 20.42 -10.55
N GLU A 299 12.60 19.67 -11.07
CA GLU A 299 13.77 19.11 -10.37
C GLU A 299 13.48 18.18 -9.18
N LYS A 300 12.21 17.96 -8.83
CA LYS A 300 11.78 16.98 -7.83
C LYS A 300 12.09 15.54 -8.29
N PRO A 301 12.25 14.58 -7.37
CA PRO A 301 12.38 13.17 -7.71
C PRO A 301 11.23 12.66 -8.59
N LEU A 302 11.55 11.78 -9.53
CA LEU A 302 10.59 11.01 -10.31
C LEU A 302 10.11 9.80 -9.50
N THR A 303 8.85 9.43 -9.65
CA THR A 303 8.35 8.12 -9.23
C THR A 303 8.95 7.07 -10.17
N ILE A 304 9.72 6.15 -9.60
CA ILE A 304 10.48 5.13 -10.34
C ILE A 304 9.60 3.94 -10.68
N GLY A 305 9.60 3.54 -11.95
CA GLY A 305 8.83 2.42 -12.49
C GLY A 305 9.53 1.07 -12.39
N VAL A 306 8.78 0.01 -12.70
CA VAL A 306 9.27 -1.38 -12.72
C VAL A 306 10.31 -1.56 -13.83
N LEU A 307 10.13 -0.95 -15.00
CA LEU A 307 11.11 -1.05 -16.10
C LEU A 307 12.47 -0.46 -15.71
N TYR A 308 12.52 0.51 -14.79
CA TYR A 308 13.78 1.05 -14.27
C TYR A 308 14.52 0.04 -13.39
N ARG A 309 13.81 -0.73 -12.57
CA ARG A 309 14.41 -1.83 -11.80
C ARG A 309 14.95 -2.93 -12.71
N VAL A 310 14.26 -3.22 -13.82
CA VAL A 310 14.80 -4.09 -14.88
C VAL A 310 16.05 -3.49 -15.50
N GLU A 311 16.05 -2.20 -15.87
CA GLU A 311 17.23 -1.52 -16.44
C GLU A 311 18.44 -1.54 -15.49
N GLN A 312 18.23 -1.41 -14.17
CA GLN A 312 19.29 -1.49 -13.17
C GLN A 312 19.99 -2.86 -13.11
N LEU A 313 19.24 -3.95 -13.34
CA LEU A 313 19.78 -5.31 -13.31
C LEU A 313 20.14 -5.84 -14.71
N ALA A 314 19.80 -5.12 -15.77
CA ALA A 314 19.99 -5.54 -17.14
C ALA A 314 21.47 -5.46 -17.58
N ASP A 315 22.02 -6.61 -17.98
CA ASP A 315 23.33 -6.72 -18.61
C ASP A 315 23.25 -6.74 -20.15
N ARG A 316 22.03 -6.72 -20.71
CA ARG A 316 21.76 -6.71 -22.16
C ARG A 316 20.86 -5.54 -22.60
N PRO A 317 21.02 -5.05 -23.83
CA PRO A 317 20.10 -4.07 -24.41
C PRO A 317 18.71 -4.67 -24.62
N ALA A 318 17.68 -3.82 -24.57
CA ALA A 318 16.31 -4.21 -24.88
C ALA A 318 16.20 -4.80 -26.30
N GLY A 319 15.32 -5.80 -26.47
CA GLY A 319 15.19 -6.57 -27.72
C GLY A 319 16.20 -7.71 -27.89
N THR A 320 17.14 -7.90 -26.96
CA THR A 320 18.01 -9.09 -26.95
C THR A 320 17.19 -10.33 -26.59
N LYS A 321 17.34 -11.41 -27.38
CA LYS A 321 16.72 -12.71 -27.11
C LYS A 321 17.79 -13.77 -26.85
N PRO A 322 17.90 -14.35 -25.64
CA PRO A 322 18.86 -15.42 -25.33
C PRO A 322 18.46 -16.74 -26.02
N ALA A 323 19.40 -17.67 -26.10
CA ALA A 323 19.18 -18.98 -26.73
C ALA A 323 18.13 -19.83 -25.99
N THR A 324 17.92 -19.59 -24.70
CA THR A 324 16.92 -20.26 -23.84
C THR A 324 15.52 -19.61 -23.89
N ALA A 325 15.34 -18.54 -24.67
CA ALA A 325 14.07 -17.81 -24.68
C ALA A 325 12.93 -18.54 -25.42
N HIS A 326 11.96 -19.02 -24.64
CA HIS A 326 10.64 -19.42 -25.12
C HIS A 326 9.89 -18.22 -25.75
N PRO A 327 8.96 -18.44 -26.69
CA PRO A 327 8.15 -17.35 -27.24
C PRO A 327 7.07 -16.90 -26.25
N TYR A 328 6.41 -15.79 -26.52
CA TYR A 328 5.26 -15.30 -25.75
C TYR A 328 4.25 -14.58 -26.65
N CYS A 329 3.04 -14.37 -26.16
CA CYS A 329 1.98 -13.65 -26.88
C CYS A 329 1.21 -12.74 -25.93
N ASN A 330 1.27 -11.42 -26.16
CA ASN A 330 0.49 -10.45 -25.41
C ASN A 330 -0.98 -10.48 -25.88
N LEU A 331 -1.92 -10.53 -24.94
CA LEU A 331 -3.35 -10.56 -25.23
C LEU A 331 -4.07 -9.37 -24.60
N VAL A 332 -4.99 -8.78 -25.36
CA VAL A 332 -6.01 -7.86 -24.82
C VAL A 332 -7.25 -8.71 -24.50
N PRO A 333 -7.79 -8.68 -23.27
CA PRO A 333 -8.99 -9.44 -22.92
C PRO A 333 -10.16 -9.14 -23.84
N LEU A 334 -10.95 -10.15 -24.21
CA LEU A 334 -12.04 -10.00 -25.16
C LEU A 334 -13.09 -8.97 -24.69
N THR A 335 -13.27 -8.83 -23.37
CA THR A 335 -14.11 -7.77 -22.78
C THR A 335 -13.62 -6.36 -23.13
N ASP A 336 -12.31 -6.15 -23.19
CA ASP A 336 -11.71 -4.83 -23.46
C ASP A 336 -11.68 -4.55 -24.98
N ILE A 337 -11.44 -5.57 -25.81
CA ILE A 337 -11.66 -5.50 -27.26
C ILE A 337 -13.11 -5.09 -27.57
N LEU A 338 -14.09 -5.74 -26.92
CA LEU A 338 -15.51 -5.44 -27.08
C LEU A 338 -15.88 -4.06 -26.51
N ALA A 339 -15.25 -3.63 -25.41
CA ALA A 339 -15.41 -2.29 -24.85
C ALA A 339 -14.98 -1.21 -25.85
N GLU A 340 -13.83 -1.37 -26.49
CA GLU A 340 -13.35 -0.45 -27.52
C GLU A 340 -14.25 -0.46 -28.77
N ILE A 341 -14.66 -1.65 -29.24
CA ILE A 341 -15.58 -1.78 -30.39
C ILE A 341 -16.93 -1.10 -30.11
N LEU A 342 -17.49 -1.26 -28.91
CA LEU A 342 -18.80 -0.74 -28.51
C LEU A 342 -18.78 0.68 -27.92
N GLN A 343 -17.59 1.23 -27.63
CA GLN A 343 -17.37 2.56 -27.01
C GLN A 343 -18.12 2.72 -25.67
N VAL A 344 -18.01 1.70 -24.83
CA VAL A 344 -18.56 1.66 -23.46
C VAL A 344 -17.53 1.00 -22.54
N GLY A 345 -17.66 1.15 -21.22
CA GLY A 345 -16.75 0.49 -20.29
C GLY A 345 -16.83 -1.05 -20.37
N PRO A 346 -15.73 -1.78 -20.11
CA PRO A 346 -15.68 -3.25 -20.20
C PRO A 346 -16.59 -3.96 -19.20
N LYS A 347 -16.88 -3.32 -18.05
CA LYS A 347 -17.85 -3.80 -17.06
C LYS A 347 -19.32 -3.50 -17.43
N SER A 348 -19.60 -2.97 -18.62
CA SER A 348 -20.98 -2.61 -19.01
C SER A 348 -21.81 -3.85 -19.39
N GLY A 349 -23.13 -3.78 -19.14
CA GLY A 349 -24.06 -4.85 -19.53
C GLY A 349 -24.06 -5.15 -21.03
N LYS A 350 -23.77 -4.15 -21.88
CA LYS A 350 -23.61 -4.32 -23.33
C LYS A 350 -22.39 -5.16 -23.68
N VAL A 351 -21.24 -4.92 -23.04
CA VAL A 351 -20.03 -5.73 -23.22
C VAL A 351 -20.26 -7.14 -22.72
N ASN A 352 -20.86 -7.33 -21.54
CA ASN A 352 -21.17 -8.66 -21.03
C ASN A 352 -22.10 -9.43 -21.99
N GLN A 353 -23.16 -8.79 -22.52
CA GLN A 353 -24.05 -9.42 -23.51
C GLN A 353 -23.31 -9.83 -24.79
N ALA A 354 -22.46 -8.95 -25.34
CA ALA A 354 -21.67 -9.24 -26.53
C ALA A 354 -20.62 -10.34 -26.29
N TYR A 355 -19.99 -10.35 -25.10
CA TYR A 355 -19.04 -11.37 -24.67
C TYR A 355 -19.71 -12.74 -24.56
N GLN A 356 -20.85 -12.84 -23.86
CA GLN A 356 -21.61 -14.08 -23.74
C GLN A 356 -22.08 -14.61 -25.10
N ALA A 357 -22.52 -13.72 -26.01
CA ALA A 357 -22.86 -14.09 -27.38
C ALA A 357 -21.65 -14.64 -28.16
N ALA A 358 -20.48 -13.98 -28.05
CA ALA A 358 -19.25 -14.40 -28.71
C ALA A 358 -18.78 -15.79 -28.24
N VAL A 359 -18.67 -16.02 -26.92
CA VAL A 359 -18.21 -17.32 -26.40
C VAL A 359 -19.23 -18.46 -26.63
N THR A 360 -20.53 -18.13 -26.67
CA THR A 360 -21.57 -19.11 -27.01
C THR A 360 -21.50 -19.54 -28.48
N ALA A 361 -21.21 -18.60 -29.40
CA ALA A 361 -21.16 -18.87 -30.83
C ALA A 361 -19.80 -19.45 -31.30
N LEU A 362 -18.70 -19.02 -30.70
CA LEU A 362 -17.34 -19.27 -31.19
C LEU A 362 -16.51 -20.23 -30.31
N GLY A 363 -16.91 -20.47 -29.06
CA GLY A 363 -16.14 -21.27 -28.09
C GLY A 363 -15.32 -20.42 -27.11
N PRO A 364 -14.28 -20.99 -26.46
CA PRO A 364 -13.58 -20.32 -25.37
C PRO A 364 -12.81 -19.06 -25.77
N GLU A 365 -12.72 -18.08 -24.86
CA GLU A 365 -12.08 -16.78 -25.10
C GLU A 365 -10.66 -16.90 -25.67
N LEU A 366 -9.78 -17.69 -25.04
CA LEU A 366 -8.39 -17.82 -25.46
C LEU A 366 -8.25 -18.49 -26.84
N ILE A 367 -9.21 -19.35 -27.23
CA ILE A 367 -9.27 -19.93 -28.58
C ILE A 367 -9.69 -18.88 -29.60
N ILE A 368 -10.69 -18.03 -29.28
CA ILE A 368 -11.09 -16.87 -30.09
C ILE A 368 -9.90 -15.92 -30.28
N LEU A 369 -9.21 -15.57 -29.20
CA LEU A 369 -8.11 -14.61 -29.22
C LEU A 369 -6.88 -15.12 -29.97
N GLN A 370 -6.49 -16.39 -29.82
CA GLN A 370 -5.22 -16.90 -30.37
C GLN A 370 -5.32 -17.69 -31.68
N HIS A 371 -6.38 -18.49 -31.87
CA HIS A 371 -6.35 -19.60 -32.84
C HIS A 371 -7.51 -19.58 -33.85
N LEU A 372 -8.61 -18.91 -33.54
CA LEU A 372 -9.76 -18.90 -34.43
C LEU A 372 -9.50 -18.01 -35.66
N GLU A 373 -9.84 -18.52 -36.85
CA GLU A 373 -9.64 -17.79 -38.11
C GLU A 373 -10.60 -16.58 -38.24
N PRO A 374 -10.20 -15.48 -38.91
CA PRO A 374 -11.03 -14.29 -39.06
C PRO A 374 -12.44 -14.56 -39.59
N ASP A 375 -12.58 -15.40 -40.62
CA ASP A 375 -13.85 -15.79 -41.23
C ASP A 375 -14.79 -16.52 -40.25
N ARG A 376 -14.22 -17.23 -39.26
CA ARG A 376 -14.98 -17.87 -38.18
C ARG A 376 -15.39 -16.83 -37.13
N ILE A 377 -14.53 -15.88 -36.80
CA ILE A 377 -14.84 -14.78 -35.87
C ILE A 377 -15.98 -13.90 -36.41
N GLU A 378 -16.06 -13.68 -37.74
CA GLU A 378 -17.17 -12.93 -38.36
C GLU A 378 -18.57 -13.55 -38.11
N GLN A 379 -18.64 -14.86 -37.86
CA GLN A 379 -19.90 -15.56 -37.60
C GLN A 379 -20.58 -15.14 -36.29
N ALA A 380 -19.86 -14.49 -35.36
CA ALA A 380 -20.45 -13.86 -34.18
C ALA A 380 -21.28 -12.60 -34.50
N GLY A 381 -21.19 -12.05 -35.71
CA GLY A 381 -21.95 -10.87 -36.13
C GLY A 381 -21.52 -9.57 -35.46
N ILE A 382 -20.36 -9.55 -34.78
CA ILE A 382 -19.84 -8.38 -34.07
C ILE A 382 -18.92 -7.58 -35.02
N PRO A 383 -19.29 -6.35 -35.44
CA PRO A 383 -18.46 -5.56 -36.35
C PRO A 383 -17.06 -5.28 -35.77
N LEU A 384 -16.06 -5.25 -36.65
CA LEU A 384 -14.63 -5.03 -36.34
C LEU A 384 -13.92 -6.10 -35.50
N LEU A 385 -14.62 -7.03 -34.85
CA LEU A 385 -14.00 -8.03 -33.96
C LEU A 385 -12.86 -8.86 -34.61
N PRO A 386 -12.97 -9.36 -35.86
CA PRO A 386 -11.86 -10.08 -36.49
C PRO A 386 -10.66 -9.20 -36.79
N GLU A 387 -10.87 -7.96 -37.24
CA GLU A 387 -9.78 -6.99 -37.49
C GLU A 387 -9.11 -6.57 -36.17
N ALA A 388 -9.88 -6.45 -35.09
CA ALA A 388 -9.35 -6.13 -33.77
C ALA A 388 -8.44 -7.24 -33.24
N ILE A 389 -8.91 -8.49 -33.30
CA ILE A 389 -8.12 -9.67 -32.92
C ILE A 389 -6.90 -9.84 -33.83
N ARG A 390 -7.03 -9.59 -35.15
CA ARG A 390 -5.90 -9.62 -36.09
C ARG A 390 -4.84 -8.57 -35.73
N ARG A 391 -5.23 -7.32 -35.46
CA ARG A 391 -4.32 -6.25 -35.02
C ARG A 391 -3.60 -6.60 -33.73
N MET A 392 -4.32 -7.17 -32.76
CA MET A 392 -3.75 -7.67 -31.50
C MET A 392 -2.69 -8.76 -31.77
N ARG A 393 -3.03 -9.81 -32.52
CA ARG A 393 -2.09 -10.90 -32.90
C ARG A 393 -0.85 -10.41 -33.65
N GLU A 394 -0.98 -9.32 -34.41
CA GLU A 394 0.11 -8.68 -35.16
C GLU A 394 0.86 -7.60 -34.34
N ASN A 395 0.52 -7.39 -33.06
CA ASN A 395 1.03 -6.31 -32.19
C ASN A 395 0.90 -4.89 -32.80
N ARG A 396 -0.14 -4.63 -33.61
CA ARG A 396 -0.41 -3.33 -34.24
C ARG A 396 -1.42 -2.51 -33.44
N MET A 397 -0.96 -1.92 -32.33
CA MET A 397 -1.77 -1.16 -31.36
C MET A 397 -1.05 0.14 -30.91
N ASP A 398 -1.80 1.18 -30.51
CA ASP A 398 -1.26 2.38 -29.84
C ASP A 398 -1.11 2.06 -28.35
N ILE A 399 0.14 1.90 -27.89
CA ILE A 399 0.49 1.58 -26.51
C ILE A 399 0.97 2.85 -25.81
N ARG A 400 0.25 3.25 -24.76
CA ARG A 400 0.64 4.37 -23.89
C ARG A 400 0.95 3.84 -22.50
N PRO A 401 2.23 3.79 -22.08
CA PRO A 401 2.60 3.20 -20.81
C PRO A 401 2.13 4.03 -19.62
N GLY A 402 1.81 3.34 -18.53
CA GLY A 402 1.49 3.93 -17.24
C GLY A 402 2.72 4.40 -16.47
N PHE A 403 2.55 5.44 -15.67
CA PHE A 403 3.59 6.06 -14.85
C PHE A 403 2.98 6.81 -13.66
N ASP A 404 3.74 6.96 -12.58
CA ASP A 404 3.38 7.74 -11.39
C ASP A 404 1.94 7.47 -10.87
N GLY A 405 1.53 6.21 -10.88
CA GLY A 405 0.24 5.74 -10.41
C GLY A 405 -0.89 5.76 -11.45
N GLU A 406 -0.67 6.28 -12.66
CA GLU A 406 -1.67 6.31 -13.75
C GLU A 406 -1.54 5.04 -14.59
N TYR A 407 -2.65 4.32 -14.78
CA TYR A 407 -2.68 3.16 -15.67
C TYR A 407 -2.36 3.56 -17.11
N GLY A 408 -1.56 2.74 -17.78
CA GLY A 408 -1.39 2.82 -19.22
C GLY A 408 -2.67 2.48 -19.96
N ARG A 409 -2.63 2.61 -21.29
CA ARG A 409 -3.77 2.36 -22.18
C ARG A 409 -3.30 1.73 -23.47
N ILE A 410 -3.81 0.54 -23.76
CA ILE A 410 -3.73 -0.06 -25.09
C ILE A 410 -4.94 0.41 -25.91
N LYS A 411 -4.73 0.71 -27.20
CA LYS A 411 -5.80 0.97 -28.16
C LYS A 411 -5.56 0.23 -29.46
N ILE A 412 -6.58 -0.47 -29.93
CA ILE A 412 -6.52 -1.27 -31.16
C ILE A 412 -6.80 -0.42 -32.40
N PHE A 413 -7.61 0.64 -32.26
CA PHE A 413 -7.97 1.56 -33.32
C PHE A 413 -7.78 3.02 -32.93
N SER A 414 -7.24 3.83 -33.83
CA SER A 414 -7.46 5.27 -33.77
C SER A 414 -8.94 5.60 -34.10
N ALA A 415 -9.42 6.73 -33.60
CA ALA A 415 -10.79 7.20 -33.88
C ALA A 415 -11.07 7.39 -35.38
N GLN A 416 -10.04 7.76 -36.16
CA GLN A 416 -10.12 7.94 -37.61
C GLN A 416 -10.20 6.60 -38.36
N GLU A 417 -9.34 5.63 -38.01
CA GLU A 417 -9.39 4.27 -38.59
C GLU A 417 -10.71 3.57 -38.27
N ARG A 418 -11.17 3.64 -37.01
CA ARG A 418 -12.45 3.03 -36.62
C ARG A 418 -13.61 3.60 -37.43
N LYS A 419 -13.64 4.93 -37.65
CA LYS A 419 -14.64 5.57 -38.52
C LYS A 419 -14.49 5.17 -39.99
N HIS A 420 -13.27 4.98 -40.48
CA HIS A 420 -13.00 4.54 -41.86
C HIS A 420 -13.42 3.08 -42.10
N LEU A 421 -13.04 2.15 -41.22
CA LEU A 421 -13.37 0.73 -41.30
C LEU A 421 -14.88 0.49 -41.11
N LEU A 422 -15.52 1.20 -40.16
CA LEU A 422 -16.97 1.21 -40.06
C LEU A 422 -17.62 1.82 -41.31
N GLY A 423 -17.07 2.89 -41.88
CA GLY A 423 -17.56 3.53 -43.11
C GLY A 423 -17.47 2.64 -44.35
N GLN A 424 -16.39 1.87 -44.50
CA GLN A 424 -16.25 0.87 -45.56
C GLN A 424 -17.28 -0.26 -45.43
N ARG A 425 -17.58 -0.73 -44.21
CA ARG A 425 -18.66 -1.70 -43.95
C ARG A 425 -20.06 -1.06 -44.03
N SER A 426 -20.20 0.23 -43.73
CA SER A 426 -21.47 0.98 -43.77
C SER A 426 -21.88 1.40 -45.18
N LEU A 427 -21.07 1.15 -46.22
CA LEU A 427 -21.52 1.25 -47.61
C LEU A 427 -22.70 0.30 -47.92
N PHE A 428 -22.98 -0.66 -47.03
CA PHE A 428 -24.15 -1.53 -47.08
C PHE A 428 -25.20 -1.29 -45.96
N ALA A 429 -25.03 -0.28 -45.08
CA ALA A 429 -26.05 0.11 -44.07
C ALA A 429 -25.82 1.52 -43.48
N VAL A 430 -26.83 2.41 -43.55
CA VAL A 430 -26.81 3.85 -43.15
C VAL A 430 -28.22 4.27 -42.68
N PRO A 431 -28.46 5.27 -41.78
CA PRO A 431 -27.56 6.12 -40.98
C PRO A 431 -27.78 6.06 -39.44
N ALA A 432 -26.95 6.83 -38.69
CA ALA A 432 -26.96 6.98 -37.23
C ALA A 432 -27.39 8.39 -36.74
N ALA A 433 -27.41 8.62 -35.42
CA ALA A 433 -27.67 9.91 -34.77
C ALA A 433 -26.47 10.42 -33.92
N ALA A 434 -26.47 11.72 -33.58
CA ALA A 434 -25.27 12.55 -33.36
C ALA A 434 -24.77 12.71 -31.90
N ALA A 435 -23.64 13.43 -31.74
CA ALA A 435 -22.93 13.69 -30.48
C ALA A 435 -22.62 15.19 -30.26
N ALA A 436 -22.47 15.61 -28.99
CA ALA A 436 -21.92 16.88 -28.49
C ALA A 436 -21.84 16.81 -26.95
N ALA A 437 -21.13 17.63 -26.17
CA ALA A 437 -19.85 18.37 -26.31
C ALA A 437 -19.44 18.83 -24.87
N ALA A 438 -18.16 19.12 -24.61
CA ALA A 438 -17.66 19.46 -23.26
C ALA A 438 -17.51 20.97 -23.03
N VAL A 439 -17.56 21.42 -21.76
CA VAL A 439 -17.32 22.82 -21.34
C VAL A 439 -16.56 22.88 -20.01
N SER A 440 -15.56 23.77 -19.93
CA SER A 440 -14.74 24.09 -18.75
C SER A 440 -15.24 25.33 -17.99
N LYS A 441 -14.82 25.52 -16.73
CA LYS A 441 -14.97 26.79 -16.00
C LYS A 441 -13.73 27.10 -15.14
N GLU A 442 -13.35 28.38 -15.16
CA GLU A 442 -12.33 29.00 -14.31
C GLU A 442 -12.96 29.80 -13.16
N ASP A 443 -12.11 30.32 -12.29
CA ASP A 443 -12.38 30.91 -10.97
C ASP A 443 -12.08 32.44 -10.94
N PRO A 444 -12.87 33.28 -10.24
CA PRO A 444 -12.53 34.68 -9.97
C PRO A 444 -12.51 35.05 -8.46
N GLY A 445 -11.42 35.67 -7.98
CA GLY A 445 -11.24 36.08 -6.57
C GLY A 445 -11.26 37.60 -6.29
N LEU A 446 -10.70 37.98 -5.11
CA LEU A 446 -10.51 39.33 -4.50
C LEU A 446 -11.68 39.89 -3.64
N PRO A 447 -11.46 40.83 -2.67
CA PRO A 447 -10.21 41.36 -2.07
C PRO A 447 -10.19 41.40 -0.50
N LYS A 448 -9.20 42.10 0.09
CA LYS A 448 -8.88 42.27 1.54
C LYS A 448 -9.47 43.53 2.18
N ASP A 449 -9.55 43.58 3.52
CA ASP A 449 -8.86 44.56 4.41
C ASP A 449 -9.39 44.52 5.87
N PHE A 450 -8.52 44.78 6.87
CA PHE A 450 -8.72 45.64 8.07
C PHE A 450 -7.51 45.56 9.04
N ARG A 451 -7.32 46.58 9.91
CA ARG A 451 -6.12 46.85 10.76
C ARG A 451 -6.49 47.22 12.21
N PHE A 452 -5.45 47.46 13.03
CA PHE A 452 -5.34 48.10 14.38
C PHE A 452 -5.14 47.12 15.56
N ALA A 453 -4.37 47.41 16.62
CA ALA A 453 -3.20 48.29 16.86
C ALA A 453 -2.62 47.97 18.27
N ALA A 454 -1.34 48.29 18.53
CA ALA A 454 -0.65 47.92 19.79
C ALA A 454 -0.38 49.11 20.73
N THR A 455 -0.22 48.83 22.04
CA THR A 455 0.27 49.79 23.06
C THR A 455 1.06 49.07 24.16
N ILE A 456 2.11 49.73 24.71
CA ILE A 456 3.11 49.17 25.65
C ILE A 456 3.10 49.96 26.98
N ALA A 457 3.46 49.33 28.11
CA ALA A 457 3.97 50.00 29.32
C ALA A 457 4.92 49.09 30.15
N GLU A 458 5.97 49.64 30.78
CA GLU A 458 6.98 48.95 31.62
C GLU A 458 6.79 49.24 33.13
N ALA A 459 7.08 48.29 34.07
CA ALA A 459 8.25 48.22 34.99
C ALA A 459 7.79 48.14 36.49
N PRO A 460 8.61 47.83 37.54
CA PRO A 460 9.92 47.15 37.68
C PRO A 460 9.98 45.99 38.75
N LEU A 461 11.19 45.46 39.05
CA LEU A 461 11.56 44.31 39.93
C LEU A 461 11.76 44.66 41.44
N PRO A 462 11.67 43.70 42.41
CA PRO A 462 12.74 42.70 42.78
C PRO A 462 12.20 41.29 43.17
N GLY A 463 12.98 40.24 43.55
CA GLY A 463 14.45 40.00 43.53
C GLY A 463 14.97 39.10 44.70
N THR A 464 15.53 37.91 44.43
CA THR A 464 16.12 36.95 45.43
C THR A 464 17.24 36.05 44.83
N PRO A 465 18.14 35.40 45.63
CA PRO A 465 19.38 34.80 45.10
C PRO A 465 19.58 33.26 45.22
N ALA A 466 20.19 32.67 44.17
CA ALA A 466 21.12 31.51 44.13
C ALA A 466 20.64 30.10 44.58
N ALA A 467 21.23 28.95 44.17
CA ALA A 467 22.40 28.63 43.34
C ALA A 467 22.25 27.30 42.54
N HIS A 468 23.27 26.91 41.76
CA HIS A 468 23.47 25.62 41.03
C HIS A 468 22.84 25.36 39.66
N CYS A 469 22.34 26.41 39.00
CA CYS A 469 22.49 26.54 37.54
C CYS A 469 23.06 27.93 37.28
N ASN A 470 24.03 28.05 36.37
CA ASN A 470 24.62 29.36 36.04
C ASN A 470 23.67 30.12 35.11
N PHE A 471 22.68 30.82 35.68
CA PHE A 471 21.64 31.56 34.96
C PHE A 471 22.12 32.91 34.36
N LYS A 472 23.42 33.18 34.31
CA LYS A 472 23.98 34.46 33.80
C LYS A 472 23.69 34.69 32.30
N ASP A 473 23.27 33.64 31.58
CA ASP A 473 22.87 33.68 30.17
C ASP A 473 21.36 33.92 29.95
N LEU A 474 20.55 33.97 31.02
CA LEU A 474 19.11 34.19 30.95
C LEU A 474 18.74 35.66 31.16
N ASN A 475 17.71 36.14 30.45
CA ASN A 475 17.02 37.39 30.80
C ASN A 475 16.03 37.17 31.96
N ALA A 476 15.37 38.26 32.40
CA ALA A 476 14.44 38.22 33.52
C ALA A 476 13.19 37.36 33.25
N GLU A 477 12.70 37.34 32.02
CA GLU A 477 11.53 36.57 31.60
C GLU A 477 11.82 35.06 31.60
N GLN A 478 12.94 34.68 30.98
CA GLN A 478 13.44 33.31 30.92
C GLN A 478 13.81 32.81 32.32
N LEU A 479 14.43 33.64 33.17
CA LEU A 479 14.73 33.29 34.56
C LEU A 479 13.44 33.02 35.35
N ARG A 480 12.42 33.89 35.25
CA ARG A 480 11.09 33.64 35.88
C ARG A 480 10.47 32.32 35.41
N ALA A 481 10.55 32.01 34.11
CA ALA A 481 10.05 30.75 33.57
C ALA A 481 10.82 29.54 34.12
N VAL A 482 12.15 29.64 34.21
CA VAL A 482 13.00 28.61 34.82
C VAL A 482 12.74 28.49 36.34
N GLU A 483 12.38 29.58 37.02
CA GLU A 483 12.13 29.64 38.47
C GLU A 483 10.73 29.21 38.93
N HIS A 484 9.74 29.21 38.05
CA HIS A 484 8.34 28.90 38.37
C HIS A 484 8.19 27.57 39.15
N LYS A 485 7.63 27.63 40.37
CA LYS A 485 7.56 26.50 41.30
C LYS A 485 6.22 25.78 41.21
N GLY A 486 6.26 24.53 40.73
CA GLY A 486 5.07 23.68 40.60
C GLY A 486 4.02 24.23 39.64
N GLY A 487 2.90 23.51 39.55
CA GLY A 487 1.68 23.94 38.87
C GLY A 487 1.79 24.17 37.36
N PRO A 488 0.67 24.56 36.71
CA PRO A 488 0.63 24.80 35.28
C PRO A 488 1.35 26.10 34.91
N LEU A 489 2.03 26.10 33.77
CA LEU A 489 2.77 27.25 33.23
C LEU A 489 2.60 27.33 31.71
N LEU A 490 2.14 28.49 31.24
CA LEU A 490 2.10 28.87 29.83
C LEU A 490 3.22 29.89 29.55
N ILE A 491 4.09 29.58 28.60
CA ILE A 491 5.12 30.49 28.12
C ILE A 491 4.77 30.91 26.68
N ALA A 492 4.37 32.17 26.49
CA ALA A 492 4.22 32.77 25.17
C ALA A 492 5.58 33.28 24.70
N ALA A 493 6.04 32.87 23.52
CA ALA A 493 7.43 33.08 23.13
C ALA A 493 7.60 33.15 21.61
N GLY A 494 7.71 34.38 21.09
CA GLY A 494 7.86 34.69 19.67
C GLY A 494 9.08 34.04 19.00
N PRO A 495 9.26 34.20 17.67
CA PRO A 495 10.37 33.60 16.95
C PRO A 495 11.70 34.05 17.56
N GLY A 496 12.67 33.14 17.72
CA GLY A 496 14.04 33.50 18.15
C GLY A 496 14.18 34.00 19.60
N THR A 497 13.15 33.91 20.45
CA THR A 497 13.14 34.37 21.85
C THR A 497 13.79 33.40 22.86
N GLY A 498 14.25 32.24 22.38
CA GLY A 498 14.93 31.24 23.18
C GLY A 498 14.04 30.13 23.76
N LYS A 499 12.89 29.82 23.14
CA LYS A 499 11.94 28.74 23.54
C LYS A 499 12.63 27.49 24.13
N THR A 500 13.38 26.77 23.28
CA THR A 500 14.09 25.54 23.65
C THR A 500 15.20 25.75 24.69
N HIS A 501 15.84 26.93 24.72
CA HIS A 501 16.83 27.26 25.75
C HIS A 501 16.17 27.40 27.14
N THR A 502 15.02 28.07 27.20
CA THR A 502 14.22 28.23 28.43
C THR A 502 13.73 26.88 28.96
N LEU A 503 13.16 26.02 28.09
CA LEU A 503 12.73 24.67 28.47
C LEU A 503 13.89 23.82 29.01
N THR A 504 15.00 23.75 28.28
CA THR A 504 16.16 22.91 28.68
C THR A 504 16.80 23.39 29.97
N ARG A 505 16.88 24.71 30.20
CA ARG A 505 17.33 25.30 31.49
C ARG A 505 16.35 25.00 32.62
N ARG A 506 15.03 25.01 32.37
CA ARG A 506 13.99 24.66 33.36
C ARG A 506 14.05 23.20 33.78
N ILE A 507 14.12 22.28 32.80
CA ILE A 507 14.25 20.84 33.04
C ILE A 507 15.57 20.53 33.78
N GLY A 508 16.69 21.11 33.33
CA GLY A 508 17.99 20.95 33.99
C GLY A 508 18.00 21.42 35.46
N ARG A 509 17.35 22.55 35.74
CA ARG A 509 17.14 23.04 37.12
C ARG A 509 16.32 22.07 37.95
N LEU A 510 15.23 21.50 37.42
CA LEU A 510 14.39 20.58 38.19
C LEU A 510 15.19 19.35 38.65
N ILE A 511 16.02 18.80 37.76
CA ILE A 511 16.86 17.64 38.05
C ILE A 511 17.99 18.01 39.02
N LEU A 512 18.85 18.97 38.65
CA LEU A 512 20.08 19.27 39.40
C LEU A 512 19.86 20.16 40.64
N GLY A 513 18.89 21.07 40.58
CA GLY A 513 18.64 22.09 41.60
C GLY A 513 17.51 21.76 42.58
N THR A 514 16.58 20.88 42.20
CA THR A 514 15.47 20.44 43.09
C THR A 514 15.37 18.93 43.28
N GLY A 515 16.26 18.13 42.67
CA GLY A 515 16.33 16.68 42.89
C GLY A 515 15.19 15.88 42.25
N VAL A 516 14.49 16.43 41.26
CA VAL A 516 13.45 15.70 40.52
C VAL A 516 14.10 14.59 39.70
N SER A 517 13.60 13.36 39.83
CA SER A 517 14.09 12.23 39.03
C SER A 517 13.92 12.52 37.54
N ALA A 518 14.98 12.35 36.74
CA ALA A 518 14.90 12.52 35.29
C ALA A 518 13.83 11.60 34.68
N GLY A 519 13.70 10.37 35.19
CA GLY A 519 12.67 9.42 34.77
C GLY A 519 11.23 9.86 35.04
N SER A 520 11.02 10.88 35.90
CA SER A 520 9.68 11.43 36.16
C SER A 520 9.33 12.69 35.35
N ILE A 521 10.15 13.02 34.35
CA ILE A 521 9.94 14.16 33.44
C ILE A 521 9.68 13.63 32.03
N LEU A 522 8.61 14.15 31.42
CA LEU A 522 8.26 14.00 30.01
C LEU A 522 8.46 15.34 29.29
N ALA A 523 9.12 15.32 28.13
CA ALA A 523 9.17 16.46 27.22
C ALA A 523 8.80 16.03 25.80
N VAL A 524 7.71 16.59 25.27
CA VAL A 524 7.24 16.34 23.91
C VAL A 524 7.47 17.57 23.03
N THR A 525 7.87 17.32 21.78
CA THR A 525 8.20 18.32 20.77
C THR A 525 7.52 17.97 19.44
N PHE A 526 7.37 18.94 18.54
CA PHE A 526 6.70 18.69 17.26
C PHE A 526 7.52 17.82 16.28
N THR A 527 8.86 17.85 16.33
CA THR A 527 9.72 17.13 15.36
C THR A 527 10.81 16.29 16.02
N ARG A 528 11.19 15.17 15.38
CA ARG A 528 12.35 14.35 15.80
C ARG A 528 13.65 15.15 15.91
N LYS A 529 13.81 16.18 15.08
CA LYS A 529 14.96 17.10 15.12
C LYS A 529 14.94 17.95 16.40
N ALA A 530 13.80 18.53 16.75
CA ALA A 530 13.63 19.29 18.00
C ALA A 530 13.86 18.41 19.24
N ALA A 531 13.33 17.18 19.26
CA ALA A 531 13.61 16.21 20.32
C ALA A 531 15.10 15.88 20.44
N ALA A 532 15.80 15.62 19.32
CA ALA A 532 17.24 15.35 19.31
C ALA A 532 18.07 16.57 19.78
N GLU A 533 17.71 17.77 19.35
CA GLU A 533 18.36 19.01 19.79
C GLU A 533 18.13 19.28 21.29
N MET A 534 16.91 19.05 21.78
CA MET A 534 16.58 19.17 23.20
C MET A 534 17.35 18.16 24.06
N ARG A 535 17.46 16.90 23.62
CA ARG A 535 18.31 15.86 24.25
C ARG A 535 19.77 16.29 24.32
N ALA A 536 20.35 16.76 23.21
CA ALA A 536 21.75 17.20 23.16
C ALA A 536 22.02 18.39 24.09
N ARG A 537 21.14 19.40 24.08
CA ARG A 537 21.19 20.55 24.99
C ARG A 537 21.08 20.13 26.46
N LEU A 538 20.19 19.19 26.79
CA LEU A 538 20.03 18.69 28.15
C LEU A 538 21.22 17.83 28.61
N SER A 539 21.76 16.96 27.75
CA SER A 539 22.98 16.19 28.07
C SER A 539 24.15 17.11 28.42
N ALA A 540 24.34 18.21 27.68
CA ALA A 540 25.36 19.22 28.00
C ALA A 540 25.12 19.98 29.33
N ILE A 541 23.89 19.99 29.86
CA ILE A 541 23.54 20.59 31.17
C ILE A 541 23.68 19.56 32.29
N LEU A 542 23.27 18.31 32.04
CA LEU A 542 23.10 17.24 33.02
C LEU A 542 24.37 16.39 33.22
N GLY A 543 25.31 16.42 32.28
CA GLY A 543 26.52 15.60 32.31
C GLY A 543 26.17 14.11 32.28
N ASP A 544 26.72 13.36 33.24
CA ASP A 544 26.47 11.92 33.40
C ASP A 544 25.11 11.59 34.05
N THR A 545 24.32 12.61 34.42
CA THR A 545 22.97 12.40 34.97
C THR A 545 22.03 11.88 33.88
N ALA A 546 21.17 10.90 34.23
CA ALA A 546 20.19 10.33 33.31
C ALA A 546 19.32 11.42 32.63
N LEU A 547 19.02 11.21 31.35
CA LEU A 547 18.12 12.08 30.58
C LEU A 547 16.64 11.74 30.87
N PRO A 548 15.74 12.74 30.83
CA PRO A 548 14.31 12.50 30.90
C PRO A 548 13.75 11.91 29.59
N PHE A 549 12.50 11.46 29.61
CA PHE A 549 11.85 11.00 28.37
C PHE A 549 11.55 12.21 27.49
N ILE A 550 12.33 12.39 26.43
CA ILE A 550 12.19 13.45 25.44
C ILE A 550 11.86 12.78 24.11
N ASP A 551 10.75 13.11 23.44
CA ASP A 551 10.49 12.70 22.04
C ASP A 551 9.43 13.60 21.35
N THR A 552 8.71 13.06 20.37
CA THR A 552 7.49 13.59 19.77
C THR A 552 6.27 12.88 20.35
N PHE A 553 5.06 13.43 20.15
CA PHE A 553 3.82 12.74 20.53
C PHE A 553 3.73 11.30 19.97
N HIS A 554 4.05 11.12 18.69
CA HIS A 554 4.07 9.80 18.05
C HIS A 554 5.11 8.84 18.68
N GLY A 555 6.29 9.35 19.04
CA GLY A 555 7.33 8.56 19.73
C GLY A 555 6.94 8.15 21.14
N LEU A 556 6.30 9.05 21.90
CA LEU A 556 5.70 8.74 23.21
C LEU A 556 4.64 7.64 23.08
N CYS A 557 3.68 7.83 22.17
CA CYS A 557 2.59 6.88 21.93
C CYS A 557 3.11 5.49 21.55
N LEU A 558 4.07 5.41 20.62
CA LEU A 558 4.69 4.15 20.21
C LEU A 558 5.44 3.47 21.36
N SER A 559 6.10 4.23 22.24
CA SER A 559 6.75 3.67 23.43
C SER A 559 5.72 3.06 24.38
N LEU A 560 4.66 3.78 24.69
CA LEU A 560 3.59 3.36 25.59
C LEU A 560 2.81 2.14 25.06
N LEU A 561 2.44 2.14 23.78
CA LEU A 561 1.72 1.02 23.16
C LEU A 561 2.57 -0.26 23.08
N ARG A 562 3.90 -0.14 22.98
CA ARG A 562 4.83 -1.28 23.06
C ARG A 562 4.96 -1.83 24.48
N GLU A 563 5.01 -0.97 25.49
CA GLU A 563 4.99 -1.39 26.90
C GLU A 563 3.69 -2.14 27.26
N LEU A 564 2.56 -1.75 26.66
CA LEU A 564 1.27 -2.44 26.80
C LEU A 564 1.13 -3.78 26.03
N SER A 565 2.06 -4.11 25.13
CA SER A 565 1.98 -5.31 24.29
C SER A 565 3.39 -5.86 23.97
N PRO A 566 4.16 -6.30 24.98
CA PRO A 566 5.56 -6.68 24.82
C PRO A 566 5.76 -7.92 23.93
N ASP A 567 4.85 -8.90 24.00
CA ASP A 567 4.90 -10.13 23.20
C ASP A 567 4.46 -9.92 21.73
N ALA A 568 3.88 -8.75 21.43
CA ALA A 568 3.21 -8.46 20.17
C ALA A 568 3.22 -6.95 19.84
N PRO A 569 4.39 -6.30 19.77
CA PRO A 569 4.46 -4.85 19.59
C PRO A 569 3.91 -4.43 18.22
N PRO A 570 3.19 -3.31 18.11
CA PRO A 570 2.66 -2.83 16.84
C PRO A 570 3.80 -2.43 15.88
N ALA A 571 3.61 -2.78 14.61
CA ALA A 571 4.45 -2.30 13.51
C ALA A 571 3.81 -1.04 12.90
N VAL A 572 4.62 0.01 12.69
CA VAL A 572 4.13 1.28 12.15
C VAL A 572 4.33 1.30 10.65
N ILE A 573 3.27 1.59 9.90
CA ILE A 573 3.29 1.73 8.44
C ILE A 573 3.59 3.18 8.02
N ASP A 574 4.17 3.34 6.83
CA ASP A 574 4.40 4.66 6.23
C ASP A 574 3.22 5.13 5.35
N GLU A 575 3.35 6.33 4.75
CA GLU A 575 2.30 6.93 3.90
C GLU A 575 2.08 6.13 2.59
N GLU A 576 3.09 5.42 2.07
CA GLU A 576 2.98 4.58 0.86
C GLU A 576 2.24 3.26 1.19
N GLU A 577 2.60 2.63 2.31
CA GLU A 577 1.92 1.43 2.84
C GLU A 577 0.46 1.74 3.26
N GLN A 578 0.22 2.89 3.90
CA GLN A 578 -1.14 3.36 4.23
C GLN A 578 -1.97 3.59 2.97
N ALA A 579 -1.42 4.22 1.93
CA ALA A 579 -2.12 4.44 0.66
C ALA A 579 -2.45 3.13 -0.08
N ALA A 580 -1.59 2.10 0.03
CA ALA A 580 -1.86 0.78 -0.53
C ALA A 580 -3.03 0.08 0.20
N LEU A 581 -2.99 0.03 1.54
CA LEU A 581 -4.08 -0.53 2.37
C LEU A 581 -5.39 0.24 2.20
N MET A 582 -5.31 1.56 2.02
CA MET A 582 -6.46 2.41 1.74
C MET A 582 -7.11 2.08 0.39
N LEU A 583 -6.31 1.82 -0.65
CA LEU A 583 -6.80 1.39 -1.95
C LEU A 583 -7.43 -0.01 -1.87
N GLU A 584 -6.83 -0.93 -1.12
CA GLU A 584 -7.37 -2.27 -0.84
C GLU A 584 -8.74 -2.18 -0.16
N ALA A 585 -8.85 -1.39 0.92
CA ALA A 585 -10.11 -1.15 1.63
C ALA A 585 -11.20 -0.51 0.76
N VAL A 586 -10.84 0.45 -0.11
CA VAL A 586 -11.76 1.01 -1.11
C VAL A 586 -12.26 -0.08 -2.05
N VAL A 587 -11.37 -0.91 -2.60
CA VAL A 587 -11.74 -2.03 -3.50
C VAL A 587 -12.64 -3.05 -2.79
N MET A 588 -12.35 -3.38 -1.52
CA MET A 588 -13.19 -4.28 -0.72
C MET A 588 -14.61 -3.75 -0.51
N VAL A 589 -14.76 -2.46 -0.22
CA VAL A 589 -16.08 -1.84 -0.02
C VAL A 589 -16.80 -1.65 -1.36
N GLU A 590 -16.10 -1.27 -2.43
CA GLU A 590 -16.69 -1.15 -3.77
C GLU A 590 -17.14 -2.50 -4.35
N ALA A 591 -16.49 -3.60 -3.98
CA ALA A 591 -16.88 -4.96 -4.36
C ALA A 591 -18.19 -5.43 -3.68
N ASP A 592 -18.54 -4.87 -2.52
CA ASP A 592 -19.74 -5.25 -1.75
C ASP A 592 -20.91 -4.28 -1.95
N ALA A 593 -20.63 -2.97 -1.91
CA ALA A 593 -21.64 -1.90 -1.93
C ALA A 593 -21.71 -1.11 -3.25
N GLY A 594 -20.80 -1.37 -4.20
CA GLY A 594 -20.67 -0.61 -5.44
C GLY A 594 -19.84 0.68 -5.30
N PRO A 595 -19.68 1.46 -6.39
CA PRO A 595 -18.75 2.59 -6.42
C PRO A 595 -19.04 3.67 -5.37
N ILE A 596 -18.01 4.09 -4.64
CA ILE A 596 -18.15 5.03 -3.51
C ILE A 596 -18.37 6.48 -3.99
N GLY A 597 -18.01 6.79 -5.24
CA GLY A 597 -18.20 8.12 -5.82
C GLY A 597 -17.24 9.21 -5.31
N LEU A 598 -16.36 8.88 -4.36
CA LEU A 598 -15.29 9.74 -3.86
C LEU A 598 -13.92 9.26 -4.37
N LYS A 599 -13.00 10.21 -4.60
CA LYS A 599 -11.59 9.87 -4.90
C LYS A 599 -10.93 9.30 -3.63
N PRO A 600 -10.06 8.27 -3.73
CA PRO A 600 -9.41 7.67 -2.55
C PRO A 600 -8.76 8.68 -1.60
N GLN A 601 -8.05 9.69 -2.13
CA GLN A 601 -7.46 10.78 -1.32
C GLN A 601 -8.50 11.51 -0.46
N ALA A 602 -9.67 11.84 -1.02
CA ALA A 602 -10.72 12.55 -0.28
C ALA A 602 -11.34 11.68 0.83
N ILE A 603 -11.30 10.35 0.70
CA ILE A 603 -11.70 9.41 1.75
C ILE A 603 -10.58 9.33 2.81
N GLN A 604 -9.31 9.26 2.39
CA GLN A 604 -8.14 9.22 3.28
C GLN A 604 -8.05 10.48 4.15
N ASP A 605 -8.20 11.67 3.56
CA ASP A 605 -8.19 12.95 4.26
C ASP A 605 -9.30 13.04 5.33
N ARG A 606 -10.48 12.45 5.05
CA ARG A 606 -11.60 12.35 6.01
C ARG A 606 -11.29 11.38 7.14
N ILE A 607 -10.71 10.22 6.83
CA ILE A 607 -10.31 9.21 7.85
C ILE A 607 -9.21 9.76 8.76
N MET A 608 -8.20 10.42 8.19
CA MET A 608 -7.15 11.12 8.94
C MET A 608 -7.77 12.15 9.90
N ARG A 609 -8.67 13.01 9.42
CA ARG A 609 -9.39 13.97 10.28
C ARG A 609 -10.27 13.29 11.33
N ALA A 610 -10.90 12.17 11.03
CA ALA A 610 -11.70 11.41 12.00
C ALA A 610 -10.80 10.89 13.14
N LYS A 611 -9.67 10.27 12.80
CA LYS A 611 -8.67 9.79 13.77
C LYS A 611 -8.10 10.94 14.61
N GLN A 612 -7.73 12.07 14.00
CA GLN A 612 -7.23 13.26 14.71
C GLN A 612 -8.24 13.82 15.72
N ASN A 613 -9.54 13.71 15.42
CA ASN A 613 -10.64 14.09 16.31
C ASN A 613 -11.10 12.95 17.24
N ILE A 614 -10.42 11.80 17.25
CA ILE A 614 -10.74 10.62 18.07
C ILE A 614 -12.18 10.13 17.84
N LEU A 615 -12.60 10.11 16.57
CA LEU A 615 -13.87 9.52 16.13
C LEU A 615 -13.62 8.12 15.57
N SER A 616 -14.25 7.09 16.12
CA SER A 616 -14.23 5.75 15.52
C SER A 616 -15.01 5.71 14.20
N PRO A 617 -14.94 4.61 13.42
CA PRO A 617 -15.78 4.46 12.22
C PRO A 617 -17.29 4.57 12.49
N ALA A 618 -17.75 4.29 13.71
CA ALA A 618 -19.14 4.47 14.11
C ALA A 618 -19.45 5.94 14.46
N ASP A 619 -18.57 6.58 15.23
CA ASP A 619 -18.76 7.98 15.65
C ASP A 619 -18.68 8.94 14.45
N LEU A 620 -17.81 8.66 13.49
CA LEU A 620 -17.70 9.41 12.24
C LEU A 620 -19.03 9.41 11.46
N VAL A 621 -19.69 8.26 11.37
CA VAL A 621 -20.98 8.12 10.70
C VAL A 621 -22.08 8.80 11.50
N ALA A 622 -22.07 8.68 12.83
CA ALA A 622 -23.05 9.34 13.69
C ALA A 622 -22.95 10.88 13.66
N ALA A 623 -21.72 11.42 13.65
CA ALA A 623 -21.45 12.86 13.66
C ALA A 623 -21.82 13.57 12.34
N HIS A 624 -21.94 12.83 11.24
CA HIS A 624 -22.27 13.38 9.92
C HIS A 624 -23.38 12.61 9.21
N ALA A 625 -24.36 12.06 9.97
CA ALA A 625 -25.42 11.20 9.44
C ALA A 625 -26.26 11.83 8.31
N ASP A 626 -26.31 13.16 8.22
CA ASP A 626 -26.98 13.90 7.15
C ASP A 626 -26.21 13.91 5.81
N GLU A 627 -24.95 13.44 5.77
CA GLU A 627 -24.15 13.35 4.55
C GLU A 627 -24.20 11.93 3.95
N PRO A 628 -24.83 11.71 2.77
CA PRO A 628 -25.01 10.37 2.20
C PRO A 628 -23.69 9.61 1.98
N ALA A 629 -22.59 10.33 1.68
CA ALA A 629 -21.29 9.73 1.45
C ALA A 629 -20.59 9.24 2.73
N ILE A 630 -21.00 9.69 3.92
CA ILE A 630 -20.29 9.32 5.16
C ILE A 630 -20.39 7.83 5.45
N HIS A 631 -21.51 7.18 5.12
CA HIS A 631 -21.69 5.74 5.33
C HIS A 631 -20.65 4.93 4.57
N SER A 632 -20.33 5.33 3.32
CA SER A 632 -19.27 4.72 2.52
C SER A 632 -17.88 5.04 3.08
N VAL A 633 -17.62 6.27 3.54
CA VAL A 633 -16.35 6.65 4.19
C VAL A 633 -16.12 5.84 5.47
N GLY A 634 -17.15 5.68 6.31
CA GLY A 634 -17.11 4.89 7.53
C GLY A 634 -16.97 3.38 7.27
N ALA A 635 -17.52 2.88 6.17
CA ALA A 635 -17.29 1.50 5.72
C ALA A 635 -15.83 1.28 5.31
N VAL A 636 -15.23 2.20 4.53
CA VAL A 636 -13.81 2.14 4.17
C VAL A 636 -12.92 2.27 5.40
N TYR A 637 -13.22 3.20 6.32
CA TYR A 637 -12.45 3.34 7.56
C TYR A 637 -12.47 2.03 8.36
N ARG A 638 -13.64 1.40 8.52
CA ARG A 638 -13.75 0.10 9.18
C ARG A 638 -12.91 -0.97 8.48
N ALA A 639 -12.93 -1.03 7.15
CA ALA A 639 -12.12 -1.97 6.37
C ALA A 639 -10.62 -1.71 6.53
N CYS A 640 -10.15 -0.45 6.46
CA CYS A 640 -8.76 -0.08 6.74
C CYS A 640 -8.32 -0.55 8.12
N GLN A 641 -9.14 -0.29 9.16
CA GLN A 641 -8.82 -0.70 10.52
C GLN A 641 -8.72 -2.23 10.64
N GLN A 642 -9.66 -2.97 10.05
CA GLN A 642 -9.63 -4.44 10.03
C GLN A 642 -8.38 -5.00 9.32
N LEU A 643 -7.98 -4.40 8.19
CA LEU A 643 -6.77 -4.78 7.47
C LEU A 643 -5.51 -4.53 8.31
N MET A 644 -5.44 -3.42 9.04
CA MET A 644 -4.31 -3.10 9.92
C MET A 644 -4.28 -3.97 11.18
N ASP A 645 -5.41 -4.10 11.89
CA ASP A 645 -5.55 -4.91 13.11
C ASP A 645 -5.17 -6.37 12.85
N SER A 646 -5.61 -6.95 11.72
CA SER A 646 -5.30 -8.34 11.34
C SER A 646 -3.81 -8.62 11.11
N GLN A 647 -3.01 -7.57 10.91
CA GLN A 647 -1.56 -7.61 10.69
C GLN A 647 -0.77 -6.99 11.86
N ARG A 648 -1.45 -6.51 12.91
CA ARG A 648 -0.87 -5.70 14.01
C ARG A 648 -0.12 -4.46 13.51
N LEU A 649 -0.64 -3.86 12.43
CA LEU A 649 -0.16 -2.61 11.87
C LEU A 649 -0.88 -1.42 12.53
N MET A 650 -0.22 -0.26 12.54
CA MET A 650 -0.80 1.03 12.94
C MET A 650 -0.23 2.12 12.04
N ASP A 651 -1.06 3.05 11.56
CA ASP A 651 -0.55 4.29 10.98
C ASP A 651 -0.18 5.32 12.07
N TYR A 652 0.35 6.48 11.67
CA TYR A 652 0.75 7.52 12.62
C TYR A 652 -0.42 8.05 13.45
N GLU A 653 -1.61 8.16 12.88
CA GLU A 653 -2.79 8.68 13.59
C GLU A 653 -3.36 7.60 14.54
N ASP A 654 -3.24 6.31 14.21
CA ASP A 654 -3.59 5.21 15.13
C ASP A 654 -2.76 5.24 16.42
N LEU A 655 -1.49 5.64 16.36
CA LEU A 655 -0.66 5.77 17.56
C LEU A 655 -1.29 6.78 18.55
N ILE A 656 -1.75 7.93 18.05
CA ILE A 656 -2.42 8.95 18.87
C ILE A 656 -3.78 8.43 19.33
N PHE A 657 -4.59 7.93 18.39
CA PHE A 657 -5.95 7.43 18.65
C PHE A 657 -5.97 6.35 19.74
N GLN A 658 -5.20 5.27 19.56
CA GLN A 658 -5.16 4.16 20.50
C GLN A 658 -4.59 4.58 21.85
N THR A 659 -3.63 5.51 21.89
CA THR A 659 -3.10 6.04 23.17
C THR A 659 -4.14 6.84 23.93
N VAL A 660 -4.95 7.69 23.26
CA VAL A 660 -6.07 8.40 23.90
C VAL A 660 -7.09 7.41 24.46
N ILE A 661 -7.55 6.46 23.63
CA ILE A 661 -8.53 5.45 24.06
C ILE A 661 -8.02 4.68 25.27
N ARG A 662 -6.75 4.24 25.29
CA ARG A 662 -6.14 3.56 26.45
C ARG A 662 -6.05 4.45 27.69
N LEU A 663 -5.59 5.70 27.58
CA LEU A 663 -5.49 6.63 28.71
C LEU A 663 -6.84 7.04 29.32
N GLU A 664 -7.94 6.91 28.58
CA GLU A 664 -9.28 7.28 29.04
C GLU A 664 -10.13 6.08 29.48
N THR A 665 -9.86 4.87 28.95
CA THR A 665 -10.61 3.65 29.29
C THR A 665 -9.91 2.75 30.32
N ASP A 666 -8.59 2.85 30.46
CA ASP A 666 -7.81 2.09 31.46
C ASP A 666 -7.24 3.04 32.53
N ALA A 667 -7.97 3.12 33.64
CA ALA A 667 -7.59 3.97 34.78
C ALA A 667 -6.28 3.53 35.46
N ALA A 668 -5.91 2.24 35.38
CA ALA A 668 -4.66 1.74 35.95
C ALA A 668 -3.47 2.18 35.08
N PHE A 669 -3.58 2.03 33.76
CA PHE A 669 -2.61 2.53 32.81
C PHE A 669 -2.48 4.06 32.87
N GLN A 670 -3.59 4.80 32.97
CA GLN A 670 -3.56 6.25 33.16
C GLN A 670 -2.81 6.62 34.44
N THR A 671 -3.11 5.95 35.56
CA THR A 671 -2.45 6.21 36.85
C THR A 671 -0.95 5.93 36.76
N ALA A 672 -0.54 4.80 36.18
CA ALA A 672 0.87 4.46 35.99
C ALA A 672 1.61 5.50 35.11
N CYS A 673 0.97 6.00 34.05
CA CYS A 673 1.51 7.07 33.21
C CYS A 673 1.66 8.39 33.98
N ARG A 674 0.71 8.73 34.86
CA ARG A 674 0.73 9.94 35.69
C ARG A 674 1.77 9.87 36.80
N GLU A 675 1.91 8.72 37.45
CA GLU A 675 2.93 8.48 38.48
C GLU A 675 4.35 8.48 37.91
N ARG A 676 4.52 7.99 36.67
CA ARG A 676 5.74 8.13 35.88
C ARG A 676 5.94 9.60 35.51
N PHE A 677 5.08 10.20 34.71
CA PHE A 677 5.30 11.54 34.13
C PHE A 677 4.74 12.69 35.00
N ARG A 678 5.30 12.85 36.21
CA ARG A 678 4.90 13.90 37.17
C ARG A 678 5.16 15.35 36.73
N HIS A 679 6.05 15.53 35.75
CA HIS A 679 6.33 16.81 35.11
C HIS A 679 6.25 16.65 33.59
N VAL A 680 5.40 17.44 32.95
CA VAL A 680 5.16 17.36 31.50
C VAL A 680 5.52 18.70 30.85
N PHE A 681 6.36 18.64 29.81
CA PHE A 681 6.78 19.77 29.01
C PHE A 681 6.32 19.61 27.57
N VAL A 682 5.74 20.66 26.98
CA VAL A 682 5.27 20.64 25.59
C VAL A 682 5.85 21.85 24.85
N ASP A 683 6.67 21.58 23.84
CA ASP A 683 7.22 22.57 22.91
C ASP A 683 6.32 22.71 21.67
N GLU A 684 6.28 23.90 21.08
CA GLU A 684 5.40 24.27 19.96
C GLU A 684 3.90 23.98 20.21
N TYR A 685 3.39 24.38 21.39
CA TYR A 685 2.02 24.09 21.84
C TYR A 685 0.91 24.67 20.93
N GLN A 686 1.21 25.65 20.07
CA GLN A 686 0.28 26.18 19.07
C GLN A 686 -0.07 25.18 17.94
N ASP A 687 0.75 24.14 17.76
CA ASP A 687 0.62 23.16 16.68
C ASP A 687 0.02 21.82 17.17
N VAL A 688 -0.49 21.78 18.40
CA VAL A 688 -1.17 20.62 19.00
C VAL A 688 -2.55 20.39 18.34
N ASN A 689 -2.85 19.14 18.00
CA ASN A 689 -4.17 18.71 17.51
C ASN A 689 -5.06 18.13 18.63
N HIS A 690 -6.32 17.83 18.32
CA HIS A 690 -7.31 17.38 19.34
C HIS A 690 -6.87 16.11 20.09
N GLY A 691 -6.40 15.07 19.38
CA GLY A 691 -5.89 13.84 20.01
C GLY A 691 -4.70 14.08 20.93
N GLN A 692 -3.71 14.87 20.48
CA GLN A 692 -2.55 15.25 21.29
C GLN A 692 -2.95 16.06 22.53
N TYR A 693 -3.91 16.99 22.40
CA TYR A 693 -4.48 17.74 23.52
C TYR A 693 -5.15 16.82 24.54
N ARG A 694 -5.90 15.80 24.10
CA ARG A 694 -6.49 14.79 25.01
C ARG A 694 -5.44 13.98 25.77
N ILE A 695 -4.33 13.59 25.12
CA ILE A 695 -3.20 12.95 25.82
C ILE A 695 -2.68 13.86 26.94
N ILE A 696 -2.45 15.14 26.66
CA ILE A 696 -1.96 16.10 27.67
C ILE A 696 -2.95 16.22 28.84
N ARG A 697 -4.25 16.30 28.55
CA ARG A 697 -5.31 16.39 29.56
C ARG A 697 -5.46 15.11 30.39
N ALA A 698 -5.26 13.93 29.81
CA ALA A 698 -5.28 12.67 30.55
C ALA A 698 -4.03 12.45 31.42
N LEU A 699 -2.86 12.96 30.98
CA LEU A 699 -1.62 12.93 31.76
C LEU A 699 -1.57 14.00 32.86
N VAL A 700 -2.19 15.17 32.66
CA VAL A 700 -2.25 16.23 33.67
C VAL A 700 -3.67 16.82 33.79
N PRO A 701 -4.64 16.12 34.42
CA PRO A 701 -5.98 16.67 34.58
C PRO A 701 -6.00 17.95 35.44
N PRO A 702 -6.81 18.98 35.12
CA PRO A 702 -6.93 20.22 35.92
C PRO A 702 -7.37 20.01 37.37
N GLU A 703 -8.04 18.91 37.67
CA GLU A 703 -8.47 18.49 39.00
C GLU A 703 -7.39 17.68 39.77
N ALA A 704 -6.28 17.33 39.12
CA ALA A 704 -5.20 16.60 39.79
C ALA A 704 -4.53 17.46 40.89
N PRO A 705 -4.00 16.87 41.98
CA PRO A 705 -3.31 17.60 43.03
C PRO A 705 -1.90 18.07 42.62
N GLU A 706 -1.18 17.27 41.83
CA GLU A 706 0.10 17.63 41.21
C GLU A 706 -0.14 17.94 39.72
N ARG A 707 0.04 19.19 39.30
CA ARG A 707 -0.28 19.67 37.93
C ARG A 707 0.91 20.33 37.24
N ASN A 708 2.07 19.67 37.20
CA ASN A 708 3.30 20.29 36.71
C ASN A 708 3.40 20.24 35.16
N LEU A 709 2.45 20.90 34.48
CA LEU A 709 2.42 21.05 33.03
C LEU A 709 3.06 22.39 32.62
N CYS A 710 4.09 22.35 31.79
CA CYS A 710 4.77 23.53 31.27
C CYS A 710 4.72 23.53 29.74
N VAL A 711 3.87 24.37 29.16
CA VAL A 711 3.73 24.51 27.71
C VAL A 711 4.40 25.79 27.22
N ILE A 712 5.01 25.73 26.04
CA ILE A 712 5.61 26.88 25.37
C ILE A 712 5.21 26.91 23.91
N GLY A 713 5.07 28.09 23.34
CA GLY A 713 4.73 28.25 21.94
C GLY A 713 4.49 29.70 21.54
N ASP A 714 4.06 29.87 20.30
CA ASP A 714 3.73 31.16 19.71
C ASP A 714 2.45 31.00 18.86
N PRO A 715 1.31 31.60 19.23
CA PRO A 715 0.08 31.45 18.46
C PRO A 715 0.21 31.97 17.01
N ASP A 716 1.11 32.92 16.76
CA ASP A 716 1.33 33.50 15.43
C ASP A 716 2.20 32.60 14.53
N GLN A 717 2.79 31.52 15.08
CA GLN A 717 3.51 30.48 14.34
C GLN A 717 2.66 29.23 14.03
N SER A 718 1.35 29.24 14.32
CA SER A 718 0.48 28.08 14.05
C SER A 718 0.26 27.89 12.54
N ILE A 719 1.07 27.02 11.92
CA ILE A 719 1.05 26.77 10.47
C ILE A 719 0.54 25.36 10.09
N TYR A 720 0.34 24.48 11.08
CA TYR A 720 -0.04 23.08 10.83
C TYR A 720 -1.55 22.81 10.86
N GLY A 721 -2.41 23.83 10.76
CA GLY A 721 -3.88 23.66 10.75
C GLY A 721 -4.41 22.71 9.67
N PHE A 722 -3.71 22.52 8.55
CA PHE A 722 -4.04 21.51 7.53
C PHE A 722 -3.85 20.06 8.01
N ARG A 723 -3.13 19.84 9.12
CA ARG A 723 -2.96 18.58 9.86
C ARG A 723 -3.75 18.54 11.19
N GLY A 724 -4.79 19.37 11.31
CA GLY A 724 -5.70 19.35 12.47
C GLY A 724 -5.19 20.06 13.72
N SER A 725 -4.05 20.76 13.67
CA SER A 725 -3.60 21.64 14.75
C SER A 725 -4.58 22.79 14.99
N ASP A 726 -4.86 23.12 16.24
CA ASP A 726 -5.77 24.23 16.60
C ASP A 726 -5.14 25.17 17.65
N PRO A 727 -4.80 26.42 17.29
CA PRO A 727 -4.29 27.41 18.24
C PRO A 727 -5.31 27.83 19.30
N ALA A 728 -6.58 27.39 19.21
CA ALA A 728 -7.53 27.50 20.30
C ALA A 728 -7.04 26.78 21.57
N TYR A 729 -6.32 25.66 21.48
CA TYR A 729 -5.77 25.00 22.67
C TYR A 729 -4.74 25.87 23.41
N PHE A 730 -3.97 26.68 22.67
CA PHE A 730 -3.07 27.66 23.25
C PHE A 730 -3.82 28.77 24.02
N ARG A 731 -4.92 29.28 23.44
CA ARG A 731 -5.77 30.30 24.06
C ARG A 731 -6.58 29.76 25.25
N ASN A 732 -7.09 28.54 25.14
CA ASN A 732 -7.95 27.88 26.12
C ASN A 732 -7.19 27.37 27.35
N PHE A 733 -5.86 27.24 27.29
CA PHE A 733 -5.03 26.81 28.41
C PHE A 733 -5.33 27.56 29.73
N GLY A 734 -5.68 28.84 29.64
CA GLY A 734 -6.04 29.65 30.79
C GLY A 734 -7.45 29.42 31.37
N ALA A 735 -8.36 28.82 30.60
CA ALA A 735 -9.65 28.33 31.09
C ALA A 735 -9.50 26.89 31.63
N ASP A 736 -8.64 26.09 31.01
CA ASP A 736 -8.31 24.74 31.44
C ASP A 736 -7.57 24.71 32.78
N TYR A 737 -6.65 25.67 32.98
CA TYR A 737 -5.86 25.83 34.20
C TYR A 737 -5.95 27.29 34.68
N PRO A 738 -7.01 27.66 35.44
CA PRO A 738 -7.21 29.04 35.90
C PRO A 738 -6.10 29.57 36.83
N ASP A 739 -5.37 28.67 37.49
CA ASP A 739 -4.21 28.94 38.35
C ASP A 739 -2.88 28.97 37.60
N ALA A 740 -2.87 28.83 36.27
CA ALA A 740 -1.66 28.79 35.48
C ALA A 740 -0.84 30.09 35.55
N GLY A 741 0.46 29.95 35.82
CA GLY A 741 1.43 31.01 35.56
C GLY A 741 1.46 31.34 34.06
N ARG A 742 1.59 32.63 33.73
CA ARG A 742 1.79 33.08 32.35
C ARG A 742 3.04 33.96 32.26
N ILE A 743 3.91 33.67 31.31
CA ILE A 743 5.15 34.40 31.08
C ILE A 743 5.31 34.62 29.58
N GLU A 744 5.68 35.85 29.21
CA GLU A 744 5.95 36.22 27.82
C GLU A 744 7.46 36.43 27.63
N LEU A 745 8.03 35.87 26.57
CA LEU A 745 9.41 36.08 26.15
C LEU A 745 9.42 37.03 24.95
N SER A 746 9.70 38.31 25.19
CA SER A 746 9.65 39.36 24.16
C SER A 746 10.98 39.58 23.42
N ARG A 747 12.12 39.32 24.08
CA ARG A 747 13.46 39.59 23.52
C ARG A 747 13.89 38.52 22.51
N ASN A 748 14.09 38.92 21.26
CA ASN A 748 14.67 38.07 20.21
C ASN A 748 16.21 38.06 20.27
N TYR A 749 16.82 36.91 19.97
CA TYR A 749 18.27 36.67 19.96
C TYR A 749 18.81 36.15 18.62
N ARG A 750 17.95 36.03 17.59
CA ARG A 750 18.24 35.36 16.30
C ARG A 750 18.30 36.32 15.12
N SER A 751 17.52 37.40 15.16
CA SER A 751 17.26 38.30 14.03
C SER A 751 17.66 39.73 14.39
N THR A 752 18.06 40.51 13.40
CA THR A 752 18.32 41.95 13.55
C THR A 752 17.02 42.74 13.58
N ASP A 753 17.05 43.95 14.15
CA ASP A 753 15.90 44.86 14.24
C ASP A 753 15.24 45.14 12.90
N SER A 754 16.01 45.16 11.80
CA SER A 754 15.49 45.31 10.44
C SER A 754 14.63 44.12 9.99
N ILE A 755 15.04 42.90 10.33
CA ILE A 755 14.26 41.68 10.03
C ILE A 755 13.01 41.64 10.91
N LEU A 756 13.14 41.95 12.20
CA LEU A 756 12.01 41.98 13.13
C LEU A 756 10.95 43.01 12.72
N SER A 757 11.40 44.22 12.38
CA SER A 757 10.53 45.31 11.91
C SER A 757 9.81 44.95 10.61
N ALA A 758 10.43 44.16 9.72
CA ALA A 758 9.77 43.64 8.52
C ALA A 758 8.77 42.52 8.84
N SER A 759 9.11 41.60 9.76
CA SER A 759 8.19 40.54 10.20
C SER A 759 6.92 41.10 10.85
N PHE A 760 7.04 42.08 11.75
CA PHE A 760 5.90 42.76 12.40
C PHE A 760 5.06 43.66 11.46
N GLN A 761 5.42 43.76 10.16
CA GLN A 761 4.58 44.41 9.15
C GLN A 761 3.81 43.41 8.28
N VAL A 762 4.12 42.11 8.39
CA VAL A 762 3.55 41.01 7.59
C VAL A 762 2.59 40.15 8.42
N ILE A 763 2.89 39.99 9.71
CA ILE A 763 2.01 39.46 10.75
C ILE A 763 1.04 40.58 11.18
#